data_AF-A0A2N5ZAW6-F1
#
_entry.id   AF-A0A2N5ZAW6-F1
#
_cell.length_a   1.000
_cell.length_b   1.000
_cell.length_c   1.000
_cell.angle_alpha   90.00
_cell.angle_beta   90.00
_cell.angle_gamma   90.00
#
_symmetry.space_group_name_H-M   'P 1'
#
loop_
_entity.id
_entity.type
_entity.pdbx_description
1 polymer ?
#
loop_
_entity_poly.entity_id
_entity_poly.type
_entity_poly.pdbx_seq_one_letter_code
_entity_poly.pdbx_strand_id
1 'polypeptide(L)'
;MNRTNNIKKIFFDTNDDKLFERVKGLLSDQNIILSKRYSKDYDYCLIDYENSRRFDLLDKDRIVAFFSLQKNKRLAKDLKNSAFFSKPFMNFEEKIFYNHINQTLSSSSDILSAVYITSKQLEKINNDFRERIKDLSDSIGKSFIVDTQFFLDEIINIIIDYLSESIGAKRVSVILIDKKEKNDLLYNIDIKDQKVFKKLYLVQRGKVTEELLEKPKSLFIKDIEKTKYSQYMNNLNIYETKSFIAVPVRFQKNVVAVIYLTDKERGNFKKEDLNNVEIIAGSLERFFTQKVNNFEELLKIAIQRETFRYDKSKLVKDLTKTATLLEKTQEELRNKSNELNILYSINTFVRNTVVAEELLKMIVDTIIYSMKVNRASVLLISDDGEGDLLVSGIIGKNRKRVENLKLKKRGRISKDIIKHKRSYLVCSDDEKSFKSKYSGNYSTGSFVAVPVKIKNNVVAIINVSDRKDGKDFNEDDKKVLEILANQTAITIENFRLSSQLIEKEKVSHELNIARDIQMKLLPHKKLEGKGFSVDFRCIPAKEVGGDYVDYIDIDEKHKGLIIADVSGKGVPASLLMVMLRTLIRSIAYRELSPSSVMDKVNTLIMGDIDTRVFVTVFYAVVDVENHIVRYCNAGHNYPIIVRNNKIVEELHTNDVVVGFFDNYSYHEDMVKLQKGDMMFLYTDGLVEAMNEKGKIFGSDRLQEMFKKNHKNIFDFILKKVREFKKSESFDDDLTVAYYKVEE
;
A
#
# COMPACT_ATOMS: atom_id res chain seq x y z
N MET A 1 5.68 -30.51 -60.75
CA MET A 1 4.34 -31.17 -60.81
C MET A 1 4.49 -32.53 -60.14
N ASN A 2 3.77 -32.96 -59.12
CA ASN A 2 2.48 -32.52 -58.59
C ASN A 2 2.34 -32.88 -57.10
N ARG A 3 1.83 -31.89 -56.34
CA ARG A 3 0.98 -31.98 -55.13
C ARG A 3 1.57 -32.66 -53.89
N THR A 4 2.35 -31.89 -53.14
CA THR A 4 2.46 -32.02 -51.68
C THR A 4 1.09 -31.81 -51.03
N ASN A 5 0.64 -32.82 -50.28
CA ASN A 5 -0.55 -32.77 -49.44
C ASN A 5 -0.34 -31.77 -48.29
N ASN A 6 -0.88 -30.55 -48.39
CA ASN A 6 -1.03 -29.68 -47.23
C ASN A 6 -2.08 -30.29 -46.29
N ILE A 7 -1.62 -30.79 -45.15
CA ILE A 7 -2.48 -31.24 -44.05
C ILE A 7 -3.14 -30.00 -43.43
N LYS A 8 -4.46 -29.83 -43.60
CA LYS A 8 -5.23 -28.79 -42.92
C LYS A 8 -5.64 -29.31 -41.52
N LYS A 9 -4.95 -28.88 -40.48
CA LYS A 9 -5.28 -29.25 -39.08
C LYS A 9 -6.48 -28.45 -38.58
N ILE A 10 -7.68 -28.99 -38.76
CA ILE A 10 -8.92 -28.50 -38.16
C ILE A 10 -9.25 -29.38 -36.96
N PHE A 11 -9.36 -28.79 -35.77
CA PHE A 11 -9.73 -29.52 -34.56
C PHE A 11 -11.22 -29.32 -34.25
N PHE A 12 -11.92 -30.42 -33.97
CA PHE A 12 -13.32 -30.43 -33.55
C PHE A 12 -13.40 -30.98 -32.13
N ASP A 13 -13.87 -30.12 -31.23
CA ASP A 13 -14.01 -30.44 -29.81
C ASP A 13 -15.48 -30.56 -29.45
N THR A 14 -15.91 -31.62 -28.76
CA THR A 14 -17.31 -31.85 -28.37
C THR A 14 -17.43 -32.79 -27.16
N ASN A 15 -18.47 -32.59 -26.35
CA ASN A 15 -18.83 -33.49 -25.25
C ASN A 15 -19.85 -34.57 -25.66
N ASP A 16 -20.38 -34.55 -26.90
CA ASP A 16 -21.30 -35.56 -27.44
C ASP A 16 -20.54 -36.63 -28.23
N ASP A 17 -20.41 -37.82 -27.64
CA ASP A 17 -19.70 -38.97 -28.20
C ASP A 17 -20.34 -39.54 -29.48
N LYS A 18 -21.66 -39.46 -29.60
CA LYS A 18 -22.36 -39.94 -30.81
C LYS A 18 -22.14 -38.99 -31.98
N LEU A 19 -22.13 -37.68 -31.71
CA LEU A 19 -21.83 -36.66 -32.72
C LEU A 19 -20.36 -36.73 -33.16
N PHE A 20 -19.43 -36.93 -32.22
CA PHE A 20 -18.00 -37.07 -32.50
C PHE A 20 -17.72 -38.24 -33.46
N GLU A 21 -18.26 -39.43 -33.19
CA GLU A 21 -18.06 -40.60 -34.05
C GLU A 21 -18.76 -40.45 -35.42
N ARG A 22 -19.90 -39.74 -35.49
CA ARG A 22 -20.59 -39.44 -36.76
C ARG A 22 -19.79 -38.49 -37.66
N VAL A 23 -19.19 -37.45 -37.08
CA VAL A 23 -18.35 -36.47 -37.78
C VAL A 23 -17.00 -37.08 -38.18
N LYS A 24 -16.42 -37.93 -37.32
CA LYS A 24 -15.21 -38.68 -37.60
C LYS A 24 -15.37 -39.66 -38.77
N GLY A 25 -16.51 -40.34 -38.85
CA GLY A 25 -16.85 -41.19 -40.00
C GLY A 25 -17.09 -40.44 -41.32
N LEU A 26 -17.48 -39.16 -41.26
CA LEU A 26 -17.70 -38.30 -42.43
C LEU A 26 -16.43 -37.62 -42.96
N LEU A 27 -15.41 -37.47 -42.10
CA LEU A 27 -14.19 -36.72 -42.40
C LEU A 27 -12.94 -37.62 -42.58
N SER A 28 -13.11 -38.94 -42.58
CA SER A 28 -12.03 -39.93 -42.69
C SER A 28 -11.17 -39.79 -43.94
N ASP A 29 -11.68 -39.18 -45.01
CA ASP A 29 -10.98 -39.05 -46.30
C ASP A 29 -10.30 -37.69 -46.53
N GLN A 30 -10.28 -36.78 -45.55
CA GLN A 30 -9.88 -35.37 -45.78
C GLN A 30 -8.61 -34.88 -45.06
N ASN A 31 -7.75 -35.76 -44.52
CA ASN A 31 -6.50 -35.37 -43.84
C ASN A 31 -6.71 -34.31 -42.72
N ILE A 32 -7.79 -34.46 -41.93
CA ILE A 32 -8.15 -33.62 -40.79
C ILE A 32 -7.82 -34.37 -39.49
N ILE A 33 -7.21 -33.69 -38.51
CA ILE A 33 -6.85 -34.29 -37.20
C ILE A 33 -7.90 -33.90 -36.16
N LEU A 34 -8.71 -34.87 -35.74
CA LEU A 34 -9.71 -34.69 -34.70
C LEU A 34 -9.10 -34.98 -33.31
N SER A 35 -9.27 -34.07 -32.34
CA SER A 35 -8.81 -34.27 -30.96
C SER A 35 -9.91 -33.92 -29.98
N LYS A 36 -10.18 -34.80 -29.01
CA LYS A 36 -11.15 -34.58 -27.94
C LYS A 36 -10.47 -33.90 -26.75
N ARG A 37 -10.91 -32.71 -26.36
CA ARG A 37 -10.47 -31.98 -25.15
C ARG A 37 -11.69 -31.46 -24.39
N TYR A 38 -11.81 -31.81 -23.12
CA TYR A 38 -12.92 -31.34 -22.30
C TYR A 38 -12.81 -29.84 -22.01
N SER A 39 -13.47 -29.01 -22.82
CA SER A 39 -13.75 -27.60 -22.49
C SER A 39 -15.02 -27.55 -21.64
N LYS A 40 -14.94 -27.00 -20.43
CA LYS A 40 -16.05 -26.95 -19.47
C LYS A 40 -17.17 -25.95 -19.83
N ASP A 41 -16.97 -25.11 -20.84
CA ASP A 41 -17.82 -23.94 -21.05
C ASP A 41 -18.71 -24.01 -22.32
N TYR A 42 -18.52 -25.00 -23.21
CA TYR A 42 -19.29 -25.13 -24.46
C TYR A 42 -19.48 -26.59 -24.88
N ASP A 43 -20.61 -26.92 -25.53
CA ASP A 43 -20.89 -28.28 -25.99
C ASP A 43 -20.05 -28.69 -27.22
N TYR A 44 -19.57 -27.74 -28.04
CA TYR A 44 -18.59 -27.98 -29.12
C TYR A 44 -17.85 -26.71 -29.62
N CYS A 45 -16.64 -26.87 -30.19
CA CYS A 45 -15.81 -25.78 -30.74
C CYS A 45 -14.98 -26.22 -31.97
N LEU A 46 -14.82 -25.30 -32.95
CA LEU A 46 -14.00 -25.51 -34.16
C LEU A 46 -12.84 -24.50 -34.18
N ILE A 47 -11.61 -25.02 -34.21
CA ILE A 47 -10.39 -24.19 -34.14
C ILE A 47 -9.55 -24.36 -35.41
N ASP A 48 -9.33 -23.25 -36.11
CA ASP A 48 -8.36 -23.15 -37.21
C ASP A 48 -7.02 -22.63 -36.65
N TYR A 49 -6.09 -23.57 -36.44
CA TYR A 49 -4.80 -23.28 -35.82
C TYR A 49 -3.82 -22.56 -36.76
N GLU A 50 -3.98 -22.62 -38.10
CA GLU A 50 -3.08 -21.91 -39.02
C GLU A 50 -3.30 -20.39 -38.94
N ASN A 51 -4.53 -19.95 -38.63
CA ASN A 51 -4.89 -18.54 -38.58
C ASN A 51 -5.14 -18.03 -37.14
N SER A 52 -4.97 -18.87 -36.12
CA SER A 52 -5.20 -18.53 -34.70
C SER A 52 -6.56 -17.88 -34.44
N ARG A 53 -7.62 -18.38 -35.11
CA ARG A 53 -8.99 -17.87 -34.93
C ARG A 53 -9.87 -18.91 -34.24
N ARG A 54 -10.52 -18.47 -33.17
CA ARG A 54 -11.56 -19.22 -32.45
C ARG A 54 -12.93 -18.81 -32.99
N PHE A 55 -13.75 -19.78 -33.36
CA PHE A 55 -15.12 -19.54 -33.81
C PHE A 55 -16.08 -20.02 -32.71
N ASP A 56 -16.71 -19.07 -32.02
CA ASP A 56 -17.75 -19.37 -31.03
C ASP A 56 -19.10 -19.50 -31.74
N LEU A 57 -19.83 -20.60 -31.50
CA LEU A 57 -21.15 -20.87 -32.05
C LEU A 57 -22.23 -20.37 -31.09
N LEU A 58 -23.09 -19.47 -31.59
CA LEU A 58 -24.27 -18.99 -30.89
C LEU A 58 -25.46 -19.85 -31.33
N ASP A 59 -25.95 -20.69 -30.40
CA ASP A 59 -27.29 -21.31 -30.34
C ASP A 59 -27.39 -22.83 -30.57
N LYS A 60 -28.24 -23.51 -29.76
CA LYS A 60 -28.25 -24.96 -29.54
C LYS A 60 -28.79 -25.82 -30.70
N ASP A 61 -29.38 -25.22 -31.74
CA ASP A 61 -30.04 -25.96 -32.83
C ASP A 61 -29.55 -25.64 -34.25
N ARG A 62 -28.48 -24.84 -34.44
CA ARG A 62 -28.00 -24.47 -35.78
C ARG A 62 -26.48 -24.31 -35.85
N ILE A 63 -25.85 -25.01 -36.80
CA ILE A 63 -24.46 -24.75 -37.19
C ILE A 63 -24.46 -23.60 -38.21
N VAL A 64 -23.91 -22.43 -37.85
CA VAL A 64 -23.64 -21.33 -38.79
C VAL A 64 -22.14 -21.05 -38.79
N ALA A 65 -21.45 -21.46 -39.85
CA ALA A 65 -20.04 -21.14 -40.08
C ALA A 65 -19.92 -20.02 -41.13
N PHE A 66 -19.33 -18.88 -40.75
CA PHE A 66 -18.94 -17.84 -41.71
C PHE A 66 -17.66 -18.26 -42.44
N PHE A 67 -17.80 -18.69 -43.70
CA PHE A 67 -16.65 -18.78 -44.61
C PHE A 67 -16.53 -17.47 -45.39
N SER A 68 -15.40 -16.78 -45.24
CA SER A 68 -14.97 -15.75 -46.20
C SER A 68 -14.69 -16.43 -47.55
N LEU A 69 -15.73 -16.50 -48.39
CA LEU A 69 -15.81 -17.24 -49.65
C LEU A 69 -14.96 -16.69 -50.81
N GLN A 70 -13.99 -15.81 -50.56
CA GLN A 70 -13.18 -15.23 -51.64
C GLN A 70 -11.90 -16.01 -52.00
N LYS A 71 -11.42 -16.96 -51.19
CA LYS A 71 -10.08 -17.55 -51.41
C LYS A 71 -9.98 -19.07 -51.54
N ASN A 72 -11.06 -19.85 -51.46
CA ASN A 72 -10.97 -21.31 -51.62
C ASN A 72 -12.12 -21.96 -52.41
N LYS A 73 -12.12 -21.73 -53.73
CA LYS A 73 -13.16 -22.22 -54.67
C LYS A 73 -13.32 -23.75 -54.71
N ARG A 74 -12.29 -24.51 -54.31
CA ARG A 74 -12.31 -25.99 -54.32
C ARG A 74 -13.06 -26.57 -53.13
N LEU A 75 -12.80 -26.06 -51.92
CA LEU A 75 -13.52 -26.45 -50.70
C LEU A 75 -15.02 -26.10 -50.77
N ALA A 76 -15.36 -24.95 -51.36
CA ALA A 76 -16.75 -24.54 -51.60
C ALA A 76 -17.47 -25.43 -52.63
N LYS A 77 -16.73 -26.08 -53.55
CA LYS A 77 -17.27 -27.02 -54.55
C LYS A 77 -17.46 -28.42 -53.95
N ASP A 78 -16.54 -28.86 -53.10
CA ASP A 78 -16.62 -30.15 -52.42
C ASP A 78 -17.71 -30.17 -51.33
N LEU A 79 -17.90 -29.05 -50.60
CA LEU A 79 -19.01 -28.86 -49.65
C LEU A 79 -20.39 -28.67 -50.31
N LYS A 80 -20.43 -28.27 -51.60
CA LYS A 80 -21.67 -28.21 -52.39
C LYS A 80 -22.10 -29.59 -52.90
N ASN A 81 -21.15 -30.51 -53.08
CA ASN A 81 -21.38 -31.83 -53.67
C ASN A 81 -21.57 -32.94 -52.63
N SER A 82 -21.14 -32.76 -51.38
CA SER A 82 -21.58 -33.63 -50.29
C SER A 82 -23.02 -33.30 -49.94
N ALA A 83 -23.86 -34.33 -49.74
CA ALA A 83 -25.30 -34.22 -49.46
C ALA A 83 -25.64 -33.60 -48.08
N PHE A 84 -24.85 -32.61 -47.64
CA PHE A 84 -25.13 -31.79 -46.47
C PHE A 84 -26.08 -30.61 -46.81
N PHE A 85 -26.21 -30.24 -48.09
CA PHE A 85 -27.03 -29.11 -48.56
C PHE A 85 -28.02 -29.45 -49.70
N SER A 86 -28.41 -30.72 -49.88
CA SER A 86 -29.26 -31.14 -51.01
C SER A 86 -30.76 -30.91 -50.79
N LYS A 87 -31.17 -29.65 -50.60
CA LYS A 87 -32.48 -29.11 -51.00
C LYS A 87 -32.28 -27.69 -51.55
N PRO A 88 -32.97 -27.28 -52.63
CA PRO A 88 -32.67 -26.04 -53.33
C PRO A 88 -32.92 -24.84 -52.42
N PHE A 89 -32.00 -23.87 -52.46
CA PHE A 89 -32.18 -22.54 -51.89
C PHE A 89 -33.41 -21.89 -52.55
N MET A 90 -34.50 -21.79 -51.80
CA MET A 90 -35.66 -20.95 -52.10
C MET A 90 -35.83 -19.93 -50.98
N ASN A 91 -36.24 -18.73 -51.37
CA ASN A 91 -36.27 -17.51 -50.57
C ASN A 91 -37.08 -17.63 -49.28
N PHE A 92 -36.64 -16.87 -48.29
CA PHE A 92 -36.95 -17.02 -46.86
C PHE A 92 -38.33 -16.45 -46.43
N GLU A 93 -39.25 -16.17 -47.34
CA GLU A 93 -40.53 -15.49 -47.00
C GLU A 93 -41.75 -16.41 -46.77
N GLU A 94 -41.64 -17.75 -46.82
CA GLU A 94 -42.85 -18.58 -46.92
C GLU A 94 -42.96 -19.85 -46.03
N LYS A 95 -42.28 -19.96 -44.87
CA LYS A 95 -42.40 -21.22 -44.10
C LYS A 95 -42.38 -21.18 -42.58
N ILE A 96 -43.15 -20.27 -41.99
CA ILE A 96 -43.80 -20.50 -40.68
C ILE A 96 -45.34 -20.59 -40.80
N PHE A 97 -45.90 -20.56 -42.03
CA PHE A 97 -47.35 -20.60 -42.24
C PHE A 97 -47.98 -22.00 -42.42
N TYR A 98 -47.20 -23.10 -42.38
CA TYR A 98 -47.69 -24.39 -42.92
C TYR A 98 -47.71 -25.62 -41.99
N ASN A 99 -47.67 -25.47 -40.67
CA ASN A 99 -47.86 -26.63 -39.78
C ASN A 99 -48.94 -26.47 -38.70
N HIS A 100 -49.96 -25.63 -38.93
CA HIS A 100 -51.16 -25.72 -38.11
C HIS A 100 -52.53 -25.60 -38.76
N ILE A 101 -52.70 -25.33 -40.06
CA ILE A 101 -54.04 -25.38 -40.66
C ILE A 101 -53.99 -26.01 -42.05
N ASN A 102 -53.81 -27.33 -42.05
CA ASN A 102 -54.31 -28.19 -43.11
C ASN A 102 -55.72 -28.61 -42.68
N GLN A 103 -56.71 -27.75 -42.86
CA GLN A 103 -58.12 -28.13 -42.87
C GLN A 103 -58.88 -27.21 -43.82
N THR A 104 -59.31 -27.82 -44.94
CA THR A 104 -60.45 -27.42 -45.80
C THR A 104 -60.17 -26.49 -46.99
N LEU A 105 -59.91 -27.11 -48.16
CA LEU A 105 -60.60 -26.97 -49.47
C LEU A 105 -61.31 -25.61 -49.71
N SER A 106 -61.20 -24.93 -50.87
CA SER A 106 -61.48 -25.43 -52.22
C SER A 106 -61.28 -24.29 -53.25
N SER A 107 -61.01 -24.70 -54.47
CA SER A 107 -60.54 -23.97 -55.65
C SER A 107 -61.43 -22.87 -56.24
N SER A 108 -60.83 -22.12 -57.18
CA SER A 108 -61.26 -21.87 -58.58
C SER A 108 -61.11 -20.38 -58.93
N SER A 109 -59.99 -19.98 -59.55
CA SER A 109 -59.77 -19.95 -61.02
C SER A 109 -60.61 -18.89 -61.75
N ASP A 110 -59.86 -17.93 -62.29
CA ASP A 110 -60.12 -17.14 -63.50
C ASP A 110 -61.24 -16.10 -63.47
N ILE A 111 -60.86 -14.84 -63.70
CA ILE A 111 -60.98 -14.22 -65.04
C ILE A 111 -60.40 -12.80 -64.95
N LEU A 112 -59.18 -12.70 -65.46
CA LEU A 112 -58.62 -11.54 -66.14
C LEU A 112 -59.66 -10.77 -66.96
N SER A 113 -59.34 -9.49 -67.22
CA SER A 113 -59.93 -8.59 -68.23
C SER A 113 -61.01 -7.65 -67.65
N ALA A 114 -61.02 -6.34 -67.87
CA ALA A 114 -60.26 -5.49 -68.77
C ALA A 114 -60.57 -4.01 -68.46
N VAL A 115 -59.87 -3.13 -69.21
CA VAL A 115 -60.24 -1.75 -69.56
C VAL A 115 -59.58 -0.68 -68.68
N TYR A 116 -58.38 -0.20 -69.02
CA TYR A 116 -58.04 0.70 -70.15
C TYR A 116 -58.46 2.16 -69.88
N ILE A 117 -57.49 2.90 -69.32
CA ILE A 117 -56.90 4.13 -69.88
C ILE A 117 -57.73 5.45 -69.89
N THR A 118 -57.19 6.35 -69.05
CA THR A 118 -57.03 7.81 -69.17
C THR A 118 -58.23 8.76 -69.10
N SER A 119 -58.31 9.45 -67.95
CA SER A 119 -58.55 10.91 -67.90
C SER A 119 -58.33 11.50 -66.49
N LYS A 120 -57.19 11.26 -65.81
CA LYS A 120 -57.01 11.78 -64.43
C LYS A 120 -55.56 11.94 -63.98
N GLN A 121 -54.78 12.76 -64.70
CA GLN A 121 -53.40 13.11 -64.32
C GLN A 121 -53.28 14.03 -63.08
N LEU A 122 -54.38 14.43 -62.44
CA LEU A 122 -54.39 15.10 -61.12
C LEU A 122 -54.89 14.20 -59.97
N GLU A 123 -55.38 12.99 -60.24
CA GLU A 123 -55.72 11.99 -59.21
C GLU A 123 -54.59 10.98 -58.96
N LYS A 124 -53.60 10.92 -59.85
CA LYS A 124 -52.58 9.87 -59.87
C LYS A 124 -51.66 9.88 -58.65
N ILE A 125 -51.39 11.05 -58.07
CA ILE A 125 -50.51 11.20 -56.89
C ILE A 125 -51.19 10.68 -55.61
N ASN A 126 -52.50 10.89 -55.47
CA ASN A 126 -53.27 10.38 -54.32
C ASN A 126 -53.65 8.91 -54.52
N ASN A 127 -53.84 8.46 -55.76
CA ASN A 127 -54.14 7.07 -56.08
C ASN A 127 -52.94 6.12 -55.93
N ASP A 128 -51.70 6.54 -56.21
CA ASP A 128 -50.52 5.67 -56.03
C ASP A 128 -50.27 5.34 -54.56
N PHE A 129 -50.36 6.34 -53.68
CA PHE A 129 -50.32 6.11 -52.23
C PHE A 129 -51.50 5.25 -51.75
N ARG A 130 -52.72 5.49 -52.28
CA ARG A 130 -53.90 4.66 -51.97
C ARG A 130 -53.79 3.23 -52.50
N GLU A 131 -53.19 3.01 -53.68
CA GLU A 131 -52.95 1.68 -54.26
C GLU A 131 -51.89 0.94 -53.46
N ARG A 132 -50.77 1.56 -53.09
CA ARG A 132 -49.76 0.92 -52.21
C ARG A 132 -50.35 0.56 -50.84
N ILE A 133 -51.16 1.44 -50.27
CA ILE A 133 -51.88 1.16 -49.01
C ILE A 133 -52.95 0.07 -49.20
N LYS A 134 -53.58 0.00 -50.37
CA LYS A 134 -54.56 -1.05 -50.72
C LYS A 134 -53.89 -2.40 -50.95
N ASP A 135 -52.77 -2.45 -51.66
CA ASP A 135 -51.96 -3.66 -51.87
C ASP A 135 -51.44 -4.18 -50.54
N LEU A 136 -50.94 -3.29 -49.68
CA LEU A 136 -50.54 -3.63 -48.32
C LEU A 136 -51.76 -4.14 -47.51
N SER A 137 -52.91 -3.46 -47.58
CA SER A 137 -54.17 -3.88 -46.94
C SER A 137 -54.63 -5.26 -47.41
N ASP A 138 -54.56 -5.54 -48.71
CA ASP A 138 -55.00 -6.80 -49.31
C ASP A 138 -54.02 -7.94 -48.99
N SER A 139 -52.73 -7.63 -48.85
CA SER A 139 -51.69 -8.55 -48.38
C SER A 139 -51.87 -8.92 -46.89
N ILE A 140 -52.41 -8.01 -46.06
CA ILE A 140 -52.72 -8.26 -44.64
C ILE A 140 -54.07 -8.95 -44.47
N GLY A 141 -55.08 -8.56 -45.26
CA GLY A 141 -56.41 -9.17 -45.24
C GLY A 141 -56.41 -10.66 -45.61
N LYS A 142 -55.37 -11.12 -46.32
CA LYS A 142 -55.15 -12.53 -46.67
C LYS A 142 -54.19 -13.28 -45.73
N SER A 143 -53.53 -12.59 -44.80
CA SER A 143 -52.53 -13.16 -43.88
C SER A 143 -52.66 -12.53 -42.50
N PHE A 144 -53.57 -13.07 -41.68
CA PHE A 144 -53.58 -12.77 -40.25
C PHE A 144 -52.44 -13.57 -39.59
N ILE A 145 -51.24 -12.98 -39.58
CA ILE A 145 -50.03 -13.17 -38.73
C ILE A 145 -48.81 -12.76 -39.60
N VAL A 146 -48.74 -11.48 -39.98
CA VAL A 146 -47.48 -10.85 -40.46
C VAL A 146 -46.77 -10.29 -39.24
N ASP A 147 -45.44 -10.46 -39.15
CA ASP A 147 -44.61 -9.92 -38.06
C ASP A 147 -44.94 -8.45 -37.86
N THR A 148 -45.45 -8.11 -36.68
CA THR A 148 -46.09 -6.83 -36.37
C THR A 148 -45.16 -5.64 -36.62
N GLN A 149 -43.86 -5.87 -36.47
CA GLN A 149 -42.81 -4.89 -36.72
C GLN A 149 -42.56 -4.69 -38.21
N PHE A 150 -42.60 -5.74 -39.03
CA PHE A 150 -42.45 -5.64 -40.49
C PHE A 150 -43.58 -4.81 -41.10
N PHE A 151 -44.81 -5.03 -40.65
CA PHE A 151 -45.97 -4.25 -41.11
C PHE A 151 -45.85 -2.76 -40.77
N LEU A 152 -45.44 -2.42 -39.55
CA LEU A 152 -45.22 -1.03 -39.13
C LEU A 152 -44.04 -0.39 -39.87
N ASP A 153 -42.93 -1.13 -40.05
CA ASP A 153 -41.76 -0.67 -40.78
C ASP A 153 -42.09 -0.39 -42.26
N GLU A 154 -42.88 -1.25 -42.92
CA GLU A 154 -43.31 -1.07 -44.32
C GLU A 154 -44.23 0.14 -44.49
N ILE A 155 -45.25 0.30 -43.63
CA ILE A 155 -46.11 1.50 -43.67
C ILE A 155 -45.28 2.76 -43.52
N ILE A 156 -44.38 2.78 -42.54
CA ILE A 156 -43.58 3.96 -42.25
C ILE A 156 -42.59 4.24 -43.39
N ASN A 157 -41.99 3.22 -43.98
CA ASN A 157 -41.15 3.36 -45.17
C ASN A 157 -41.91 4.00 -46.33
N ILE A 158 -43.11 3.50 -46.66
CA ILE A 158 -43.92 4.06 -47.74
C ILE A 158 -44.24 5.54 -47.49
N ILE A 159 -44.60 5.88 -46.25
CA ILE A 159 -44.89 7.27 -45.84
C ILE A 159 -43.66 8.15 -46.01
N ILE A 160 -42.51 7.70 -45.50
CA ILE A 160 -41.29 8.50 -45.52
C ILE A 160 -40.77 8.65 -46.95
N ASP A 161 -40.72 7.58 -47.73
CA ASP A 161 -40.29 7.62 -49.13
C ASP A 161 -41.17 8.61 -49.91
N TYR A 162 -42.49 8.51 -49.78
CA TYR A 162 -43.41 9.43 -50.43
C TYR A 162 -43.25 10.90 -49.96
N LEU A 163 -43.16 11.16 -48.66
CA LEU A 163 -42.97 12.51 -48.10
C LEU A 163 -41.63 13.12 -48.51
N SER A 164 -40.58 12.29 -48.57
CA SER A 164 -39.25 12.71 -48.99
C SER A 164 -39.25 13.17 -50.45
N GLU A 165 -39.82 12.37 -51.35
CA GLU A 165 -39.85 12.64 -52.79
C GLU A 165 -40.80 13.79 -53.15
N SER A 166 -41.96 13.90 -52.50
CA SER A 166 -43.00 14.87 -52.86
C SER A 166 -42.78 16.27 -52.30
N ILE A 167 -42.22 16.39 -51.09
CA ILE A 167 -42.09 17.68 -50.39
C ILE A 167 -40.65 18.22 -50.43
N GLY A 168 -39.65 17.35 -50.65
CA GLY A 168 -38.24 17.74 -50.67
C GLY A 168 -37.72 18.18 -49.29
N ALA A 169 -38.19 17.52 -48.22
CA ALA A 169 -37.61 17.68 -46.89
C ALA A 169 -36.21 17.08 -46.84
N LYS A 170 -35.31 17.63 -46.00
CA LYS A 170 -33.98 17.04 -45.77
C LYS A 170 -34.07 15.80 -44.89
N ARG A 171 -35.01 15.77 -43.95
CA ARG A 171 -35.26 14.61 -43.09
C ARG A 171 -36.74 14.45 -42.84
N VAL A 172 -37.15 13.19 -42.78
CA VAL A 172 -38.50 12.81 -42.39
C VAL A 172 -38.39 11.81 -41.25
N SER A 173 -39.14 12.07 -40.19
CA SER A 173 -39.19 11.18 -39.02
C SER A 173 -40.64 10.86 -38.69
N VAL A 174 -40.92 9.62 -38.35
CA VAL A 174 -42.22 9.19 -37.84
C VAL A 174 -42.00 8.67 -36.43
N ILE A 175 -42.63 9.31 -35.45
CA ILE A 175 -42.61 8.87 -34.05
C ILE A 175 -43.92 8.16 -33.75
N LEU A 176 -43.84 6.86 -33.47
CA LEU A 176 -44.94 6.05 -32.97
C LEU A 176 -45.04 6.21 -31.44
N ILE A 177 -46.24 6.51 -30.95
CA ILE A 177 -46.43 6.99 -29.58
C ILE A 177 -46.82 5.85 -28.64
N ASP A 178 -45.99 5.60 -27.61
CA ASP A 178 -46.37 4.71 -26.51
C ASP A 178 -47.34 5.44 -25.56
N LYS A 179 -48.58 4.98 -25.47
CA LYS A 179 -49.58 5.64 -24.64
C LYS A 179 -49.33 5.50 -23.13
N LYS A 180 -48.60 4.47 -22.68
CA LYS A 180 -48.42 4.16 -21.25
C LYS A 180 -47.08 4.62 -20.71
N GLU A 181 -46.00 4.47 -21.48
CA GLU A 181 -44.66 4.91 -21.09
C GLU A 181 -44.15 6.05 -21.99
N LYS A 182 -43.17 6.84 -21.54
CA LYS A 182 -42.56 7.91 -22.37
C LYS A 182 -41.49 7.37 -23.34
N ASN A 183 -41.57 6.09 -23.69
CA ASN A 183 -40.62 5.37 -24.55
C ASN A 183 -41.24 5.17 -25.94
N ASP A 184 -41.17 6.20 -26.76
CA ASP A 184 -41.73 6.20 -28.12
C ASP A 184 -40.81 5.43 -29.08
N LEU A 185 -41.37 4.90 -30.17
CA LEU A 185 -40.55 4.33 -31.24
C LEU A 185 -40.32 5.39 -32.32
N LEU A 186 -39.07 5.73 -32.55
CA LEU A 186 -38.66 6.65 -33.61
C LEU A 186 -38.24 5.86 -34.84
N TYR A 187 -38.82 6.26 -35.97
CA TYR A 187 -38.30 6.00 -37.29
C TYR A 187 -37.75 7.30 -37.87
N ASN A 188 -36.51 7.30 -38.35
CA ASN A 188 -35.89 8.52 -38.84
C ASN A 188 -35.08 8.25 -40.11
N ILE A 189 -35.29 9.05 -41.15
CA ILE A 189 -34.50 9.01 -42.38
C ILE A 189 -33.88 10.39 -42.61
N ASP A 190 -32.54 10.42 -42.67
CA ASP A 190 -31.78 11.55 -43.17
C ASP A 190 -31.48 11.32 -44.67
N ILE A 191 -32.04 12.17 -45.52
CA ILE A 191 -32.04 11.98 -46.98
C ILE A 191 -30.68 12.34 -47.58
N LYS A 192 -29.88 13.20 -46.92
CA LYS A 192 -28.62 13.71 -47.46
C LYS A 192 -27.42 12.77 -47.32
N ASP A 193 -27.39 11.96 -46.26
CA ASP A 193 -26.23 11.12 -45.91
C ASP A 193 -26.33 9.67 -46.37
N GLN A 194 -27.43 9.27 -47.02
CA GLN A 194 -27.76 7.85 -47.33
C GLN A 194 -27.53 6.89 -46.15
N LYS A 195 -27.54 7.39 -44.90
CA LYS A 195 -27.54 6.57 -43.69
C LYS A 195 -28.97 6.16 -43.42
N VAL A 196 -29.33 5.09 -44.10
CA VAL A 196 -30.61 4.42 -43.98
C VAL A 196 -30.71 3.78 -42.60
N PHE A 197 -31.22 4.50 -41.60
CA PHE A 197 -31.71 3.90 -40.35
C PHE A 197 -33.11 3.34 -40.58
N LYS A 198 -33.22 2.32 -41.45
CA LYS A 198 -34.48 1.62 -41.72
C LYS A 198 -34.84 0.64 -40.59
N LYS A 199 -34.90 1.13 -39.35
CA LYS A 199 -35.30 0.33 -38.19
C LYS A 199 -35.83 1.21 -37.06
N LEU A 200 -36.86 0.74 -36.36
CA LEU A 200 -37.40 1.38 -35.16
C LEU A 200 -36.39 1.37 -34.00
N TYR A 201 -36.23 2.51 -33.34
CA TYR A 201 -35.45 2.63 -32.10
C TYR A 201 -36.29 3.21 -30.98
N LEU A 202 -36.04 2.74 -29.75
CA LEU A 202 -36.64 3.31 -28.55
C LEU A 202 -36.05 4.70 -28.29
N VAL A 203 -36.89 5.72 -28.18
CA VAL A 203 -36.49 7.07 -27.82
C VAL A 203 -37.36 7.62 -26.70
N GLN A 204 -36.79 8.54 -25.93
CA GLN A 204 -37.57 9.29 -24.96
C GLN A 204 -38.42 10.34 -25.67
N ARG A 205 -39.71 10.44 -25.32
CA ARG A 205 -40.64 11.42 -25.89
C ARG A 205 -40.11 12.86 -25.76
N GLY A 206 -40.04 13.56 -26.89
CA GLY A 206 -39.68 14.97 -26.94
C GLY A 206 -40.83 15.93 -26.60
N LYS A 207 -40.53 17.15 -26.17
CA LYS A 207 -41.54 18.13 -25.73
C LYS A 207 -42.48 18.64 -26.82
N VAL A 208 -42.02 18.71 -28.08
CA VAL A 208 -42.89 19.07 -29.22
C VAL A 208 -43.95 17.99 -29.43
N THR A 209 -43.55 16.72 -29.34
CA THR A 209 -44.46 15.58 -29.40
C THR A 209 -45.45 15.62 -28.24
N GLU A 210 -44.98 15.90 -27.02
CA GLU A 210 -45.84 16.01 -25.83
C GLU A 210 -46.94 17.09 -26.00
N GLU A 211 -46.60 18.27 -26.53
CA GLU A 211 -47.59 19.32 -26.82
C GLU A 211 -48.62 18.91 -27.89
N LEU A 212 -48.18 18.17 -28.92
CA LEU A 212 -49.06 17.64 -29.96
C LEU A 212 -50.00 16.55 -29.43
N LEU A 213 -49.62 15.82 -28.39
CA LEU A 213 -50.51 14.86 -27.72
C LEU A 213 -51.57 15.57 -26.87
N GLU A 214 -51.20 16.66 -26.16
CA GLU A 214 -52.13 17.46 -25.36
C GLU A 214 -53.10 18.28 -26.23
N LYS A 215 -52.58 18.87 -27.31
CA LYS A 215 -53.32 19.70 -28.26
C LYS A 215 -52.99 19.24 -29.68
N PRO A 216 -53.75 18.30 -30.25
CA PRO A 216 -53.44 17.72 -31.55
C PRO A 216 -53.77 18.70 -32.68
N LYS A 217 -52.93 19.71 -32.86
CA LYS A 217 -52.98 20.68 -33.95
C LYS A 217 -51.62 20.68 -34.64
N SER A 218 -51.62 20.53 -35.96
CA SER A 218 -50.39 20.54 -36.74
C SER A 218 -49.59 21.81 -36.50
N LEU A 219 -48.27 21.66 -36.38
CA LEU A 219 -47.34 22.75 -36.17
C LEU A 219 -46.56 23.01 -37.45
N PHE A 220 -46.44 24.29 -37.79
CA PHE A 220 -45.69 24.77 -38.94
C PHE A 220 -44.78 25.91 -38.51
N ILE A 221 -43.49 25.58 -38.35
CA ILE A 221 -42.48 26.49 -37.83
C ILE A 221 -41.48 26.82 -38.94
N LYS A 222 -41.48 28.07 -39.39
CA LYS A 222 -40.57 28.57 -40.43
C LYS A 222 -39.17 28.90 -39.91
N ASP A 223 -39.07 29.21 -38.62
CA ASP A 223 -37.84 29.65 -37.95
C ASP A 223 -37.94 29.25 -36.48
N ILE A 224 -37.20 28.21 -36.09
CA ILE A 224 -37.30 27.63 -34.75
C ILE A 224 -36.70 28.52 -33.66
N GLU A 225 -35.68 29.32 -33.99
CA GLU A 225 -34.97 30.17 -33.02
C GLU A 225 -35.90 31.22 -32.41
N LYS A 226 -36.90 31.66 -33.17
CA LYS A 226 -37.91 32.64 -32.76
C LYS A 226 -39.08 32.04 -31.99
N THR A 227 -39.01 30.76 -31.62
CA THR A 227 -40.10 30.04 -30.96
C THR A 227 -39.64 29.46 -29.63
N LYS A 228 -40.61 29.11 -28.77
CA LYS A 228 -40.36 28.42 -27.49
C LYS A 228 -39.68 27.05 -27.64
N TYR A 229 -39.57 26.52 -28.86
CA TYR A 229 -38.99 25.21 -29.15
C TYR A 229 -37.46 25.24 -29.35
N SER A 230 -36.84 26.42 -29.47
CA SER A 230 -35.40 26.59 -29.66
C SER A 230 -34.56 25.91 -28.56
N GLN A 231 -35.02 25.98 -27.30
CA GLN A 231 -34.34 25.39 -26.15
C GLN A 231 -34.37 23.85 -26.13
N TYR A 232 -35.32 23.23 -26.84
CA TYR A 232 -35.51 21.77 -26.79
C TYR A 232 -34.76 21.02 -27.90
N MET A 233 -34.47 21.68 -29.02
CA MET A 233 -33.71 21.07 -30.11
C MET A 233 -32.19 21.20 -29.94
N ASN A 234 -31.70 22.16 -29.15
CA ASN A 234 -30.25 22.35 -28.91
C ASN A 234 -29.61 21.31 -27.96
N ASN A 235 -30.40 20.49 -27.26
CA ASN A 235 -29.89 19.47 -26.33
C ASN A 235 -29.80 18.06 -26.95
N LEU A 236 -30.30 17.85 -28.17
CA LEU A 236 -30.13 16.61 -28.92
C LEU A 236 -28.99 16.83 -29.93
N ASN A 237 -27.76 16.57 -29.47
CA ASN A 237 -26.46 16.84 -30.11
C ASN A 237 -26.19 16.09 -31.44
N ILE A 238 -27.15 16.02 -32.35
CA ILE A 238 -27.04 15.22 -33.59
C ILE A 238 -27.15 16.09 -34.85
N TYR A 239 -27.90 17.21 -34.86
CA TYR A 239 -27.91 18.19 -35.98
C TYR A 239 -28.66 19.49 -35.64
N GLU A 240 -28.30 20.59 -36.31
CA GLU A 240 -28.98 21.89 -36.21
C GLU A 240 -30.22 21.92 -37.14
N THR A 241 -31.40 22.19 -36.59
CA THR A 241 -32.69 22.26 -37.33
C THR A 241 -33.17 23.71 -37.39
N LYS A 242 -33.58 24.23 -38.55
CA LYS A 242 -34.01 25.63 -38.70
C LYS A 242 -35.52 25.79 -38.83
N SER A 243 -36.18 24.86 -39.51
CA SER A 243 -37.62 24.85 -39.75
C SER A 243 -38.18 23.45 -39.65
N PHE A 244 -39.42 23.30 -39.18
CA PHE A 244 -40.06 21.99 -39.14
C PHE A 244 -41.59 22.05 -39.32
N ILE A 245 -42.12 20.94 -39.84
CA ILE A 245 -43.54 20.62 -39.85
C ILE A 245 -43.74 19.42 -38.93
N ALA A 246 -44.72 19.47 -38.03
CA ALA A 246 -45.12 18.34 -37.22
C ALA A 246 -46.63 18.11 -37.31
N VAL A 247 -47.04 16.95 -37.80
CA VAL A 247 -48.45 16.61 -38.00
C VAL A 247 -48.82 15.38 -37.16
N PRO A 248 -49.80 15.48 -36.25
CA PRO A 248 -50.27 14.34 -35.49
C PRO A 248 -51.15 13.44 -36.37
N VAL A 249 -50.96 12.12 -36.25
CA VAL A 249 -51.79 11.09 -36.88
C VAL A 249 -52.62 10.43 -35.79
N ARG A 250 -53.94 10.48 -35.93
CA ARG A 250 -54.88 9.92 -34.96
C ARG A 250 -55.43 8.56 -35.38
N PHE A 251 -55.71 7.75 -34.37
CA PHE A 251 -56.58 6.59 -34.48
C PHE A 251 -57.69 6.76 -33.46
N GLN A 252 -58.94 6.77 -33.93
CA GLN A 252 -60.10 7.18 -33.14
C GLN A 252 -59.92 8.59 -32.53
N LYS A 253 -59.74 8.70 -31.20
CA LYS A 253 -59.54 9.98 -30.48
C LYS A 253 -58.10 10.22 -30.04
N ASN A 254 -57.19 9.26 -30.24
CA ASN A 254 -55.83 9.31 -29.70
C ASN A 254 -54.83 9.58 -30.82
N VAL A 255 -53.81 10.40 -30.54
CA VAL A 255 -52.65 10.54 -31.42
C VAL A 255 -51.78 9.29 -31.24
N VAL A 256 -51.57 8.55 -32.32
CA VAL A 256 -50.81 7.29 -32.33
C VAL A 256 -49.45 7.41 -33.02
N ALA A 257 -49.30 8.44 -33.85
CA ALA A 257 -48.01 8.79 -34.44
C ALA A 257 -47.90 10.31 -34.64
N VAL A 258 -46.67 10.81 -34.77
CA VAL A 258 -46.38 12.18 -35.20
C VAL A 258 -45.38 12.13 -36.35
N ILE A 259 -45.75 12.75 -37.46
CA ILE A 259 -44.90 12.89 -38.65
C ILE A 259 -44.15 14.23 -38.53
N TYR A 260 -42.82 14.17 -38.57
CA TYR A 260 -41.91 15.30 -38.58
C TYR A 260 -41.24 15.44 -39.93
N LEU A 261 -41.25 16.65 -40.50
CA LEU A 261 -40.38 17.05 -41.60
C LEU A 261 -39.47 18.15 -41.08
N THR A 262 -38.15 17.96 -41.18
CA THR A 262 -37.18 18.95 -40.71
C THR A 262 -36.32 19.44 -41.86
N ASP A 263 -36.30 20.77 -42.02
CA ASP A 263 -35.68 21.54 -43.08
C ASP A 263 -36.04 21.12 -44.51
N LYS A 264 -36.07 22.08 -45.43
CA LYS A 264 -36.30 21.80 -46.86
C LYS A 264 -34.97 21.78 -47.60
N GLU A 265 -34.81 20.90 -48.59
CA GLU A 265 -33.57 20.80 -49.38
C GLU A 265 -33.28 22.12 -50.12
N ARG A 266 -34.33 22.76 -50.63
CA ARG A 266 -34.28 24.08 -51.29
C ARG A 266 -35.40 24.97 -50.77
N GLY A 267 -35.05 26.15 -50.27
CA GLY A 267 -35.99 27.15 -49.75
C GLY A 267 -36.55 26.82 -48.35
N ASN A 268 -37.70 27.40 -48.02
CA ASN A 268 -38.41 27.17 -46.75
C ASN A 268 -39.72 26.42 -47.00
N PHE A 269 -40.21 25.71 -45.98
CA PHE A 269 -41.54 25.10 -46.05
C PHE A 269 -42.64 26.16 -46.30
N LYS A 270 -43.63 25.78 -47.11
CA LYS A 270 -44.81 26.57 -47.47
C LYS A 270 -46.07 25.98 -46.81
N LYS A 271 -47.16 26.74 -46.80
CA LYS A 271 -48.45 26.27 -46.27
C LYS A 271 -49.02 25.09 -47.07
N GLU A 272 -48.73 25.03 -48.37
CA GLU A 272 -49.06 23.87 -49.20
C GLU A 272 -48.34 22.59 -48.74
N ASP A 273 -47.08 22.69 -48.29
CA ASP A 273 -46.34 21.53 -47.77
C ASP A 273 -47.04 20.98 -46.52
N LEU A 274 -47.48 21.85 -45.59
CA LEU A 274 -48.28 21.44 -44.42
C LEU A 274 -49.58 20.73 -44.86
N ASN A 275 -50.33 21.33 -45.79
CA ASN A 275 -51.59 20.74 -46.27
C ASN A 275 -51.36 19.34 -46.86
N ASN A 276 -50.26 19.13 -47.59
CA ASN A 276 -49.91 17.83 -48.16
C ASN A 276 -49.63 16.79 -47.07
N VAL A 277 -48.88 17.15 -46.02
CA VAL A 277 -48.62 16.26 -44.88
C VAL A 277 -49.91 15.94 -44.12
N GLU A 278 -50.81 16.92 -43.94
CA GLU A 278 -52.12 16.71 -43.32
C GLU A 278 -53.03 15.77 -44.13
N ILE A 279 -53.00 15.85 -45.46
CA ILE A 279 -53.75 14.93 -46.34
C ILE A 279 -53.26 13.48 -46.17
N ILE A 280 -51.94 13.30 -46.07
CA ILE A 280 -51.32 11.97 -45.87
C ILE A 280 -51.65 11.45 -44.49
N ALA A 281 -51.48 12.28 -43.45
CA ALA A 281 -51.88 11.95 -42.09
C ALA A 281 -53.35 11.50 -42.06
N GLY A 282 -54.28 12.30 -42.59
CA GLY A 282 -55.70 11.94 -42.62
C GLY A 282 -56.03 10.69 -43.44
N SER A 283 -55.19 10.32 -44.40
CA SER A 283 -55.34 9.05 -45.14
C SER A 283 -54.88 7.86 -44.31
N LEU A 284 -53.83 8.02 -43.50
CA LEU A 284 -53.40 7.03 -42.51
C LEU A 284 -54.41 6.87 -41.39
N GLU A 285 -54.98 7.97 -40.88
CA GLU A 285 -56.04 7.91 -39.86
C GLU A 285 -57.22 7.05 -40.33
N ARG A 286 -57.64 7.24 -41.59
CA ARG A 286 -58.70 6.43 -42.23
C ARG A 286 -58.29 4.98 -42.41
N PHE A 287 -57.05 4.73 -42.87
CA PHE A 287 -56.53 3.38 -43.04
C PHE A 287 -56.52 2.60 -41.73
N PHE A 288 -55.97 3.19 -40.65
CA PHE A 288 -55.97 2.56 -39.34
C PHE A 288 -57.41 2.28 -38.88
N THR A 289 -58.31 3.27 -38.99
CA THR A 289 -59.71 3.15 -38.56
C THR A 289 -60.51 2.08 -39.32
N GLN A 290 -60.29 1.91 -40.62
CA GLN A 290 -61.09 1.01 -41.46
C GLN A 290 -60.52 -0.41 -41.57
N LYS A 291 -59.20 -0.59 -41.45
CA LYS A 291 -58.52 -1.84 -41.81
C LYS A 291 -57.69 -2.46 -40.68
N VAL A 292 -57.36 -1.70 -39.63
CA VAL A 292 -56.50 -2.17 -38.52
C VAL A 292 -57.28 -2.07 -37.20
N ASN A 293 -58.02 -3.12 -36.86
CA ASN A 293 -58.88 -3.13 -35.66
C ASN A 293 -58.10 -3.03 -34.34
N ASN A 294 -56.78 -3.21 -34.31
CA ASN A 294 -56.01 -3.33 -33.06
C ASN A 294 -54.60 -2.70 -33.09
N PHE A 295 -54.43 -1.55 -33.78
CA PHE A 295 -53.13 -0.88 -33.97
C PHE A 295 -52.39 -0.58 -32.66
N GLU A 296 -53.11 -0.17 -31.60
CA GLU A 296 -52.50 0.14 -30.29
C GLU A 296 -51.81 -1.09 -29.66
N GLU A 297 -52.34 -2.31 -29.85
CA GLU A 297 -51.74 -3.53 -29.33
C GLU A 297 -50.48 -3.95 -30.11
N LEU A 298 -50.48 -3.74 -31.43
CA LEU A 298 -49.31 -3.98 -32.29
C LEU A 298 -48.12 -3.11 -31.87
N LEU A 299 -48.41 -1.84 -31.58
CA LEU A 299 -47.41 -0.84 -31.18
C LEU A 299 -46.79 -1.20 -29.82
N LYS A 300 -47.62 -1.64 -28.86
CA LYS A 300 -47.16 -2.09 -27.53
C LYS A 300 -46.17 -3.27 -27.60
N ILE A 301 -46.44 -4.25 -28.46
CA ILE A 301 -45.56 -5.43 -28.64
C ILE A 301 -44.19 -5.02 -29.21
N ALA A 302 -44.17 -4.08 -30.16
CA ALA A 302 -42.94 -3.59 -30.77
C ALA A 302 -42.05 -2.86 -29.74
N ILE A 303 -42.66 -2.03 -28.88
CA ILE A 303 -41.95 -1.30 -27.81
C ILE A 303 -41.29 -2.27 -26.82
N GLN A 304 -42.05 -3.23 -26.29
CA GLN A 304 -41.55 -4.18 -25.29
C GLN A 304 -40.33 -4.99 -25.76
N ARG A 305 -40.30 -5.36 -27.05
CA ARG A 305 -39.17 -6.11 -27.63
C ARG A 305 -37.88 -5.30 -27.70
N GLU A 306 -37.95 -4.02 -28.06
CA GLU A 306 -36.75 -3.17 -28.14
C GLU A 306 -36.24 -2.75 -26.74
N THR A 307 -37.13 -2.53 -25.77
CA THR A 307 -36.74 -2.32 -24.36
C THR A 307 -35.90 -3.48 -23.82
N PHE A 308 -36.35 -4.72 -24.05
CA PHE A 308 -35.63 -5.92 -23.60
C PHE A 308 -34.23 -6.07 -24.23
N ARG A 309 -34.07 -5.70 -25.51
CA ARG A 309 -32.76 -5.72 -26.20
C ARG A 309 -31.79 -4.72 -25.58
N TYR A 310 -32.27 -3.53 -25.23
CA TYR A 310 -31.45 -2.47 -24.63
C TYR A 310 -30.90 -2.88 -23.26
N ASP A 311 -31.75 -3.41 -22.37
CA ASP A 311 -31.35 -3.79 -21.00
C ASP A 311 -30.31 -4.93 -20.99
N LYS A 312 -30.45 -5.91 -21.90
CA LYS A 312 -29.48 -7.01 -22.04
C LYS A 312 -28.08 -6.50 -22.40
N SER A 313 -27.97 -5.52 -23.31
CA SER A 313 -26.68 -4.96 -23.72
C SER A 313 -25.98 -4.22 -22.58
N LYS A 314 -26.76 -3.51 -21.76
CA LYS A 314 -26.25 -2.78 -20.59
C LYS A 314 -25.71 -3.74 -19.53
N LEU A 315 -26.46 -4.79 -19.19
CA LEU A 315 -26.06 -5.79 -18.20
C LEU A 315 -24.74 -6.49 -18.56
N VAL A 316 -24.55 -6.85 -19.84
CA VAL A 316 -23.31 -7.49 -20.30
C VAL A 316 -22.10 -6.57 -20.12
N LYS A 317 -22.22 -5.29 -20.45
CA LYS A 317 -21.13 -4.32 -20.26
C LYS A 317 -20.74 -4.16 -18.79
N ASP A 318 -21.72 -4.13 -17.89
CA ASP A 318 -21.48 -3.97 -16.45
C ASP A 318 -20.81 -5.23 -15.85
N LEU A 319 -21.22 -6.42 -16.29
CA LEU A 319 -20.58 -7.68 -15.89
C LEU A 319 -19.12 -7.76 -16.33
N THR A 320 -18.80 -7.36 -17.57
CA THR A 320 -17.41 -7.37 -18.07
C THR A 320 -16.51 -6.43 -17.29
N LYS A 321 -17.01 -5.23 -16.93
CA LYS A 321 -16.27 -4.28 -16.07
C LYS A 321 -16.02 -4.84 -14.67
N THR A 322 -17.01 -5.54 -14.10
CA THR A 322 -16.89 -6.12 -12.76
C THR A 322 -15.87 -7.25 -12.74
N ALA A 323 -15.87 -8.13 -13.76
CA ALA A 323 -14.91 -9.22 -13.88
C ALA A 323 -13.46 -8.71 -13.97
N THR A 324 -13.21 -7.69 -14.80
CA THR A 324 -11.87 -7.10 -14.95
C THR A 324 -11.38 -6.44 -13.66
N LEU A 325 -12.25 -5.79 -12.89
CA LEU A 325 -11.89 -5.23 -11.59
C LEU A 325 -11.53 -6.32 -10.56
N LEU A 326 -12.28 -7.44 -10.58
CA LEU A 326 -12.06 -8.56 -9.67
C LEU A 326 -10.71 -9.24 -9.91
N GLU A 327 -10.33 -9.45 -11.17
CA GLU A 327 -9.02 -10.01 -11.54
C GLU A 327 -7.86 -9.13 -11.04
N LYS A 328 -7.95 -7.81 -11.24
CA LYS A 328 -6.94 -6.86 -10.76
C LYS A 328 -6.81 -6.89 -9.23
N THR A 329 -7.93 -6.94 -8.52
CA THR A 329 -7.95 -7.00 -7.05
C THR A 329 -7.33 -8.29 -6.51
N GLN A 330 -7.58 -9.43 -7.18
CA GLN A 330 -6.97 -10.72 -6.81
C GLN A 330 -5.44 -10.70 -6.98
N GLU A 331 -4.94 -10.07 -8.03
CA GLU A 331 -3.50 -9.93 -8.27
C GLU A 331 -2.83 -9.08 -7.17
N GLU A 332 -3.44 -7.94 -6.81
CA GLU A 332 -2.96 -7.09 -5.72
C GLU A 332 -2.92 -7.83 -4.36
N LEU A 333 -3.99 -8.58 -4.03
CA LEU A 333 -4.04 -9.38 -2.81
C LEU A 333 -2.97 -10.47 -2.76
N ARG A 334 -2.71 -11.14 -3.89
CA ARG A 334 -1.67 -12.16 -3.99
C ARG A 334 -0.28 -11.58 -3.76
N ASN A 335 0.00 -10.40 -4.32
CA ASN A 335 1.26 -9.69 -4.09
C ASN A 335 1.44 -9.29 -2.63
N LYS A 336 0.37 -8.77 -2.00
CA LYS A 336 0.36 -8.43 -0.57
C LYS A 336 0.60 -9.64 0.33
N SER A 337 0.01 -10.79 -0.01
CA SER A 337 0.20 -12.04 0.74
C SER A 337 1.65 -12.55 0.66
N ASN A 338 2.29 -12.48 -0.51
CA ASN A 338 3.69 -12.84 -0.67
C ASN A 338 4.62 -11.94 0.16
N GLU A 339 4.34 -10.63 0.17
CA GLU A 339 5.07 -9.66 1.01
C GLU A 339 4.97 -10.01 2.50
N LEU A 340 3.76 -10.28 2.99
CA LEU A 340 3.52 -10.66 4.39
C LEU A 340 4.24 -11.95 4.79
N ASN A 341 4.25 -12.96 3.93
CA ASN A 341 4.95 -14.22 4.21
C ASN A 341 6.47 -14.01 4.33
N ILE A 342 7.05 -13.19 3.46
CA ILE A 342 8.47 -12.82 3.52
C ILE A 342 8.78 -12.11 4.83
N LEU A 343 7.95 -11.13 5.21
CA LEU A 343 8.11 -10.39 6.47
C LEU A 343 8.02 -11.31 7.69
N TYR A 344 7.06 -12.24 7.69
CA TYR A 344 6.88 -13.19 8.78
C TYR A 344 8.08 -14.14 8.92
N SER A 345 8.58 -14.68 7.80
CA SER A 345 9.77 -15.54 7.81
C SER A 345 10.97 -14.79 8.41
N ILE A 346 11.26 -13.57 7.92
CA ILE A 346 12.41 -12.80 8.42
C ILE A 346 12.24 -12.46 9.92
N ASN A 347 11.07 -12.01 10.36
CA ASN A 347 10.82 -11.65 11.77
C ASN A 347 10.96 -12.83 12.73
N THR A 348 10.55 -14.03 12.32
CA THR A 348 10.72 -15.23 13.14
C THR A 348 12.19 -15.53 13.40
N PHE A 349 13.06 -15.20 12.43
CA PHE A 349 14.50 -15.44 12.53
C PHE A 349 15.23 -14.39 13.37
N VAL A 350 14.87 -13.10 13.25
CA VAL A 350 15.45 -12.04 14.10
C VAL A 350 15.29 -12.36 15.59
N ARG A 351 14.15 -12.95 15.97
CA ARG A 351 13.87 -13.30 17.37
C ARG A 351 14.78 -14.40 17.92
N ASN A 352 15.31 -15.28 17.06
CA ASN A 352 15.96 -16.52 17.48
C ASN A 352 17.47 -16.56 17.23
N THR A 353 18.06 -15.51 16.63
CA THR A 353 19.47 -15.51 16.23
C THR A 353 20.26 -14.43 16.96
N VAL A 354 21.34 -14.84 17.63
CA VAL A 354 22.24 -13.96 18.39
C VAL A 354 23.49 -13.57 17.59
N VAL A 355 23.70 -14.15 16.41
CA VAL A 355 24.90 -13.91 15.56
C VAL A 355 24.53 -13.28 14.21
N ALA A 356 25.16 -12.15 13.86
CA ALA A 356 24.87 -11.40 12.63
C ALA A 356 25.07 -12.22 11.35
N GLU A 357 26.10 -13.07 11.33
CA GLU A 357 26.44 -13.88 10.16
C GLU A 357 25.37 -14.94 9.85
N GLU A 358 24.83 -15.58 10.90
CA GLU A 358 23.73 -16.54 10.77
C GLU A 358 22.46 -15.86 10.23
N LEU A 359 22.17 -14.66 10.73
CA LEU A 359 21.04 -13.87 10.28
C LEU A 359 21.11 -13.54 8.78
N LEU A 360 22.29 -13.09 8.31
CA LEU A 360 22.53 -12.78 6.90
C LEU A 360 22.50 -14.04 6.01
N LYS A 361 22.99 -15.17 6.53
CA LYS A 361 22.89 -16.48 5.86
C LYS A 361 21.44 -16.89 5.62
N MET A 362 20.58 -16.71 6.62
CA MET A 362 19.15 -17.01 6.53
C MET A 362 18.42 -16.08 5.56
N ILE A 363 18.83 -14.81 5.49
CA ILE A 363 18.32 -13.85 4.50
C ILE A 363 18.65 -14.34 3.07
N VAL A 364 19.88 -14.80 2.82
CA VAL A 364 20.26 -15.39 1.52
C VAL A 364 19.38 -16.59 1.17
N ASP A 365 19.16 -17.51 2.11
CA ASP A 365 18.32 -18.69 1.88
C ASP A 365 16.85 -18.30 1.61
N THR A 366 16.35 -17.27 2.30
CA THR A 366 15.00 -16.71 2.09
C THR A 366 14.86 -16.11 0.69
N ILE A 367 15.88 -15.38 0.22
CA ILE A 367 15.92 -14.81 -1.15
C ILE A 367 15.94 -15.93 -2.20
N ILE A 368 16.77 -16.96 -2.01
CA ILE A 368 16.85 -18.11 -2.91
C ILE A 368 15.50 -18.80 -3.07
N TYR A 369 14.79 -19.01 -1.95
CA TYR A 369 13.49 -19.66 -1.94
C TYR A 369 12.40 -18.78 -2.56
N SER A 370 12.26 -17.54 -2.10
CA SER A 370 11.20 -16.61 -2.51
C SER A 370 11.29 -16.22 -3.99
N MET A 371 12.49 -15.91 -4.49
CA MET A 371 12.70 -15.50 -5.88
C MET A 371 12.93 -16.66 -6.84
N LYS A 372 12.97 -17.92 -6.34
CA LYS A 372 13.24 -19.12 -7.14
C LYS A 372 14.50 -18.99 -7.99
N VAL A 373 15.60 -18.54 -7.37
CA VAL A 373 16.89 -18.34 -8.03
C VAL A 373 17.88 -19.44 -7.62
N ASN A 374 18.90 -19.69 -8.44
CA ASN A 374 19.98 -20.62 -8.09
C ASN A 374 21.19 -19.92 -7.44
N ARG A 375 21.28 -18.59 -7.56
CA ARG A 375 22.36 -17.80 -6.99
C ARG A 375 21.80 -16.54 -6.32
N ALA A 376 22.15 -16.36 -5.05
CA ALA A 376 21.97 -15.11 -4.33
C ALA A 376 23.22 -14.84 -3.48
N SER A 377 23.50 -13.59 -3.18
CA SER A 377 24.55 -13.21 -2.22
C SER A 377 24.22 -11.89 -1.54
N VAL A 378 24.69 -11.75 -0.30
CA VAL A 378 24.73 -10.47 0.42
C VAL A 378 26.19 -10.07 0.60
N LEU A 379 26.51 -8.87 0.12
CA LEU A 379 27.83 -8.25 0.24
C LEU A 379 27.73 -7.09 1.23
N LEU A 380 28.32 -7.22 2.42
CA LEU A 380 28.47 -6.12 3.36
C LEU A 380 29.55 -5.16 2.88
N ILE A 381 29.24 -3.87 2.91
CA ILE A 381 30.15 -2.81 2.49
C ILE A 381 30.95 -2.35 3.70
N SER A 382 32.28 -2.35 3.57
CA SER A 382 33.17 -1.84 4.62
C SER A 382 33.85 -0.54 4.19
N ASP A 383 33.86 0.46 5.07
CA ASP A 383 34.51 1.75 4.83
C ASP A 383 35.92 1.84 5.46
N ASP A 384 36.35 0.79 6.18
CA ASP A 384 37.65 0.71 6.89
C ASP A 384 38.86 0.46 5.97
N GLY A 385 38.64 0.33 4.65
CA GLY A 385 39.70 0.05 3.68
C GLY A 385 40.16 -1.41 3.66
N GLU A 386 39.60 -2.30 4.49
CA GLU A 386 39.99 -3.71 4.52
C GLU A 386 39.32 -4.54 3.41
N GLY A 387 38.32 -3.97 2.71
CA GLY A 387 37.59 -4.61 1.61
C GLY A 387 36.21 -5.12 2.04
N ASP A 388 35.34 -5.35 1.07
CA ASP A 388 33.95 -5.73 1.32
C ASP A 388 33.83 -7.20 1.73
N LEU A 389 32.85 -7.54 2.57
CA LEU A 389 32.66 -8.90 3.07
C LEU A 389 31.46 -9.57 2.40
N LEU A 390 31.71 -10.63 1.63
CA LEU A 390 30.66 -11.52 1.16
C LEU A 390 30.34 -12.50 2.30
N VAL A 391 29.28 -12.21 3.05
CA VAL A 391 28.92 -12.97 4.25
C VAL A 391 28.38 -14.33 3.88
N SER A 392 27.49 -14.39 2.89
CA SER A 392 26.99 -15.65 2.37
C SER A 392 26.56 -15.47 0.92
N GLY A 393 26.84 -16.47 0.09
CA GLY A 393 26.35 -16.50 -1.27
C GLY A 393 26.62 -17.81 -1.99
N ILE A 394 25.79 -18.10 -2.98
CA ILE A 394 26.06 -19.18 -3.93
C ILE A 394 26.73 -18.55 -5.16
N ILE A 395 28.02 -18.78 -5.32
CA ILE A 395 28.84 -18.11 -6.33
C ILE A 395 29.60 -19.10 -7.23
N GLY A 396 30.06 -18.61 -8.38
CA GLY A 396 30.93 -19.34 -9.30
C GLY A 396 30.26 -20.50 -10.07
N LYS A 397 31.02 -21.10 -11.00
CA LYS A 397 30.52 -22.11 -11.96
C LYS A 397 29.82 -23.29 -11.29
N ASN A 398 30.40 -23.80 -10.21
CA ASN A 398 29.93 -25.01 -9.53
C ASN A 398 28.82 -24.72 -8.49
N ARG A 399 28.29 -23.49 -8.43
CA ARG A 399 27.29 -23.07 -7.44
C ARG A 399 27.72 -23.43 -6.01
N LYS A 400 28.98 -23.12 -5.68
CA LYS A 400 29.50 -23.37 -4.34
C LYS A 400 28.95 -22.31 -3.39
N ARG A 401 28.47 -22.76 -2.23
CA ARG A 401 28.19 -21.87 -1.11
C ARG A 401 29.52 -21.36 -0.58
N VAL A 402 29.66 -20.04 -0.50
CA VAL A 402 30.82 -19.35 0.02
C VAL A 402 30.35 -18.46 1.15
N GLU A 403 31.08 -18.50 2.25
CA GLU A 403 30.77 -17.79 3.49
C GLU A 403 32.01 -17.01 3.92
N ASN A 404 31.80 -15.81 4.45
CA ASN A 404 32.85 -14.93 4.99
C ASN A 404 34.05 -14.68 4.06
N LEU A 405 33.79 -14.46 2.77
CA LEU A 405 34.83 -14.16 1.79
C LEU A 405 35.10 -12.66 1.70
N LYS A 406 36.34 -12.25 2.02
CA LYS A 406 36.79 -10.86 1.92
C LYS A 406 37.18 -10.50 0.49
N LEU A 407 36.53 -9.48 -0.07
CA LEU A 407 36.76 -8.98 -1.43
C LEU A 407 37.64 -7.73 -1.40
N LYS A 408 38.90 -7.89 -1.79
CA LYS A 408 39.89 -6.79 -1.85
C LYS A 408 39.59 -5.73 -2.92
N LYS A 409 38.74 -6.03 -3.91
CA LYS A 409 38.39 -5.09 -5.00
C LYS A 409 36.90 -5.13 -5.31
N ARG A 410 36.27 -3.96 -5.32
CA ARG A 410 34.85 -3.77 -5.69
C ARG A 410 34.63 -3.89 -7.20
N GLY A 411 33.58 -4.63 -7.59
CA GLY A 411 33.11 -4.69 -8.97
C GLY A 411 32.50 -3.36 -9.45
N ARG A 412 32.40 -3.17 -10.77
CA ARG A 412 31.87 -1.93 -11.39
C ARG A 412 30.45 -1.62 -10.91
N ILE A 413 29.56 -2.63 -10.92
CA ILE A 413 28.16 -2.48 -10.50
C ILE A 413 28.08 -2.10 -9.02
N SER A 414 28.81 -2.79 -8.14
CA SER A 414 28.84 -2.48 -6.71
C SER A 414 29.30 -1.04 -6.43
N LYS A 415 30.35 -0.56 -7.12
CA LYS A 415 30.80 0.84 -7.00
C LYS A 415 29.71 1.82 -7.42
N ASP A 416 29.00 1.51 -8.50
CA ASP A 416 27.97 2.37 -9.06
C ASP A 416 26.72 2.43 -8.15
N ILE A 417 26.34 1.29 -7.56
CA ILE A 417 25.29 1.19 -6.54
C ILE A 417 25.63 2.02 -5.31
N ILE A 418 26.87 1.92 -4.79
CA ILE A 418 27.28 2.70 -3.61
C ILE A 418 27.24 4.20 -3.91
N LYS A 419 27.75 4.61 -5.08
CA LYS A 419 27.81 6.03 -5.49
C LYS A 419 26.43 6.63 -5.72
N HIS A 420 25.55 5.92 -6.44
CA HIS A 420 24.26 6.47 -6.90
C HIS A 420 23.05 5.97 -6.10
N LYS A 421 23.25 5.01 -5.17
CA LYS A 421 22.22 4.47 -4.26
C LYS A 421 20.99 3.91 -4.97
N ARG A 422 21.17 3.40 -6.19
CA ARG A 422 20.12 2.87 -7.06
C ARG A 422 20.27 1.37 -7.32
N SER A 423 19.16 0.72 -7.61
CA SER A 423 19.09 -0.69 -8.01
C SER A 423 19.39 -0.88 -9.50
N TYR A 424 19.86 -2.08 -9.86
CA TYR A 424 20.19 -2.47 -11.23
C TYR A 424 19.41 -3.71 -11.62
N LEU A 425 18.80 -3.65 -12.80
CA LEU A 425 18.26 -4.79 -13.52
C LEU A 425 19.03 -4.89 -14.84
N VAL A 426 19.59 -6.07 -15.09
CA VAL A 426 20.27 -6.39 -16.35
C VAL A 426 19.48 -7.50 -17.02
N CYS A 427 19.07 -7.28 -18.27
CA CYS A 427 18.44 -8.29 -19.12
C CYS A 427 19.49 -8.91 -20.05
N SER A 428 19.23 -10.12 -20.52
CA SER A 428 20.15 -10.90 -21.36
C SER A 428 20.44 -10.25 -22.72
N ASP A 429 19.49 -9.48 -23.25
CA ASP A 429 19.59 -8.76 -24.54
C ASP A 429 20.34 -7.42 -24.45
N ASP A 430 20.74 -6.99 -23.25
CA ASP A 430 21.36 -5.69 -23.04
C ASP A 430 22.84 -5.72 -23.47
N GLU A 431 23.10 -5.49 -24.77
CA GLU A 431 24.43 -5.61 -25.40
C GLU A 431 25.51 -4.74 -24.75
N LYS A 432 25.11 -3.61 -24.16
CA LYS A 432 26.02 -2.66 -23.50
C LYS A 432 26.43 -3.09 -22.09
N SER A 433 25.76 -4.07 -21.50
CA SER A 433 25.82 -4.33 -20.07
C SER A 433 26.63 -5.57 -19.69
N PHE A 434 26.72 -6.63 -20.51
CA PHE A 434 27.45 -7.84 -20.12
C PHE A 434 27.98 -8.76 -21.25
N LYS A 435 28.23 -8.26 -22.48
CA LYS A 435 29.00 -9.04 -23.48
C LYS A 435 30.53 -8.89 -23.27
N SER A 436 31.04 -9.35 -22.13
CA SER A 436 32.51 -9.53 -21.99
C SER A 436 32.81 -10.79 -21.18
N LYS A 437 33.49 -11.77 -21.81
CA LYS A 437 34.26 -12.90 -21.24
C LYS A 437 33.62 -13.84 -20.17
N TYR A 438 32.45 -13.54 -19.59
CA TYR A 438 31.87 -14.28 -18.46
C TYR A 438 30.57 -15.02 -18.78
N SER A 439 30.04 -14.86 -20.01
CA SER A 439 28.77 -15.47 -20.48
C SER A 439 28.77 -17.00 -20.53
N GLY A 440 29.92 -17.66 -20.42
CA GLY A 440 30.00 -19.12 -20.42
C GLY A 440 29.58 -19.81 -19.12
N ASN A 441 29.19 -19.08 -18.05
CA ASN A 441 29.10 -19.62 -16.67
C ASN A 441 27.82 -19.30 -15.89
N TYR A 442 26.84 -18.63 -16.51
CA TYR A 442 25.56 -18.25 -15.92
C TYR A 442 24.43 -18.80 -16.77
N SER A 443 23.34 -19.23 -16.12
CA SER A 443 22.20 -19.87 -16.82
C SER A 443 21.48 -18.88 -17.73
N THR A 444 21.49 -17.61 -17.35
CA THR A 444 20.87 -16.47 -18.03
C THR A 444 21.85 -15.29 -18.02
N GLY A 445 21.80 -14.41 -19.03
CA GLY A 445 22.54 -13.13 -19.01
C GLY A 445 21.94 -12.09 -18.04
N SER A 446 20.82 -12.43 -17.39
CA SER A 446 20.06 -11.52 -16.54
C SER A 446 20.40 -11.62 -15.05
N PHE A 447 20.38 -10.46 -14.38
CA PHE A 447 20.82 -10.27 -13.00
C PHE A 447 20.12 -9.07 -12.36
N VAL A 448 19.88 -9.13 -11.04
CA VAL A 448 19.40 -7.98 -10.25
C VAL A 448 20.33 -7.72 -9.08
N ALA A 449 20.69 -6.45 -8.88
CA ALA A 449 21.38 -5.98 -7.68
C ALA A 449 20.64 -4.81 -7.05
N VAL A 450 20.48 -4.84 -5.73
CA VAL A 450 19.81 -3.78 -4.96
C VAL A 450 20.65 -3.36 -3.76
N PRO A 451 20.68 -2.07 -3.40
CA PRO A 451 21.32 -1.60 -2.19
C PRO A 451 20.44 -1.86 -0.95
N VAL A 452 21.07 -2.37 0.11
CA VAL A 452 20.53 -2.36 1.48
C VAL A 452 20.96 -1.05 2.11
N LYS A 453 19.98 -0.21 2.46
CA LYS A 453 20.24 1.15 2.94
C LYS A 453 19.79 1.30 4.39
N ILE A 454 20.71 1.73 5.25
CA ILE A 454 20.37 2.20 6.60
C ILE A 454 20.51 3.72 6.58
N LYS A 455 19.40 4.42 6.88
CA LYS A 455 19.26 5.86 6.65
C LYS A 455 19.54 6.20 5.18
N ASN A 456 20.70 6.79 4.89
CA ASN A 456 21.12 7.15 3.53
C ASN A 456 22.41 6.45 3.10
N ASN A 457 22.95 5.51 3.89
CA ASN A 457 24.20 4.83 3.60
C ASN A 457 23.92 3.42 3.09
N VAL A 458 24.64 3.00 2.06
CA VAL A 458 24.57 1.63 1.53
C VAL A 458 25.45 0.76 2.42
N VAL A 459 24.82 -0.07 3.25
CA VAL A 459 25.51 -0.95 4.21
C VAL A 459 25.74 -2.34 3.64
N ALA A 460 24.91 -2.75 2.67
CA ALA A 460 25.08 -4.00 1.97
C ALA A 460 24.52 -3.92 0.53
N ILE A 461 24.86 -4.90 -0.29
CA ILE A 461 24.29 -5.10 -1.63
C ILE A 461 23.79 -6.52 -1.73
N ILE A 462 22.54 -6.68 -2.16
CA ILE A 462 21.93 -7.99 -2.44
C ILE A 462 21.97 -8.21 -3.94
N ASN A 463 22.43 -9.39 -4.34
CA ASN A 463 22.66 -9.78 -5.72
C ASN A 463 21.94 -11.10 -5.99
N VAL A 464 21.16 -11.21 -7.09
CA VAL A 464 20.50 -12.45 -7.51
C VAL A 464 20.70 -12.73 -9.00
N SER A 465 20.94 -13.99 -9.34
CA SER A 465 21.10 -14.44 -10.73
C SER A 465 20.58 -15.87 -10.93
N ASP A 466 20.58 -16.35 -12.17
CA ASP A 466 20.22 -17.73 -12.54
C ASP A 466 18.81 -18.12 -12.07
N ARG A 467 17.79 -17.42 -12.56
CA ARG A 467 16.38 -17.75 -12.33
C ARG A 467 16.09 -19.20 -12.72
N LYS A 468 15.39 -19.96 -11.86
CA LYS A 468 15.18 -21.42 -12.05
C LYS A 468 14.32 -21.77 -13.26
N ASP A 469 13.46 -20.87 -13.71
CA ASP A 469 12.60 -21.05 -14.89
C ASP A 469 13.29 -20.64 -16.21
N GLY A 470 14.55 -20.18 -16.16
CA GLY A 470 15.35 -19.77 -17.31
C GLY A 470 14.95 -18.44 -17.94
N LYS A 471 14.02 -17.69 -17.35
CA LYS A 471 13.59 -16.37 -17.85
C LYS A 471 14.48 -15.24 -17.32
N ASP A 472 14.47 -14.12 -18.02
CA ASP A 472 15.06 -12.88 -17.52
C ASP A 472 14.27 -12.33 -16.32
N PHE A 473 14.96 -11.56 -15.49
CA PHE A 473 14.31 -10.76 -14.45
C PHE A 473 13.61 -9.55 -15.09
N ASN A 474 12.52 -9.13 -14.47
CA ASN A 474 11.77 -7.95 -14.86
C ASN A 474 11.74 -6.91 -13.71
N GLU A 475 11.07 -5.77 -13.94
CA GLU A 475 10.97 -4.72 -12.91
C GLU A 475 10.19 -5.16 -11.67
N ASP A 476 9.28 -6.14 -11.77
CA ASP A 476 8.57 -6.65 -10.60
C ASP A 476 9.46 -7.54 -9.73
N ASP A 477 10.34 -8.35 -10.33
CA ASP A 477 11.35 -9.12 -9.58
C ASP A 477 12.31 -8.17 -8.84
N LYS A 478 12.71 -7.07 -9.49
CA LYS A 478 13.52 -6.02 -8.87
C LYS A 478 12.80 -5.36 -7.70
N LYS A 479 11.52 -5.01 -7.83
CA LYS A 479 10.71 -4.46 -6.71
C LYS A 479 10.65 -5.43 -5.53
N VAL A 480 10.44 -6.73 -5.79
CA VAL A 480 10.45 -7.76 -4.74
C VAL A 480 11.80 -7.79 -4.02
N LEU A 481 12.90 -7.73 -4.75
CA LEU A 481 14.23 -7.72 -4.15
C LEU A 481 14.51 -6.41 -3.38
N GLU A 482 14.02 -5.27 -3.84
CA GLU A 482 14.09 -4.00 -3.11
C GLU A 482 13.33 -4.06 -1.78
N ILE A 483 12.16 -4.71 -1.75
CA ILE A 483 11.41 -4.95 -0.51
C ILE A 483 12.23 -5.83 0.45
N LEU A 484 12.81 -6.93 -0.05
CA LEU A 484 13.70 -7.79 0.72
C LEU A 484 14.94 -7.04 1.25
N ALA A 485 15.49 -6.12 0.46
CA ALA A 485 16.63 -5.29 0.85
C ALA A 485 16.28 -4.31 1.97
N ASN A 486 15.12 -3.66 1.89
CA ASN A 486 14.64 -2.78 2.95
C ASN A 486 14.42 -3.57 4.26
N GLN A 487 13.84 -4.76 4.18
CA GLN A 487 13.67 -5.61 5.35
C GLN A 487 15.01 -6.08 5.92
N THR A 488 15.97 -6.43 5.05
CA THR A 488 17.34 -6.76 5.44
C THR A 488 18.01 -5.61 6.18
N ALA A 489 17.79 -4.35 5.75
CA ALA A 489 18.34 -3.17 6.41
C ALA A 489 17.82 -3.02 7.85
N ILE A 490 16.50 -3.18 8.04
CA ILE A 490 15.87 -3.12 9.36
C ILE A 490 16.44 -4.22 10.26
N THR A 491 16.55 -5.44 9.73
CA THR A 491 17.07 -6.60 10.45
C THR A 491 18.53 -6.41 10.90
N ILE A 492 19.40 -5.90 10.02
CA ILE A 492 20.80 -5.60 10.37
C ILE A 492 20.88 -4.52 11.45
N GLU A 493 20.08 -3.45 11.34
CA GLU A 493 20.09 -2.36 12.32
C GLU A 493 19.56 -2.80 13.69
N ASN A 494 18.48 -3.58 13.70
CA ASN A 494 17.93 -4.14 14.94
C ASN A 494 18.95 -5.03 15.64
N PHE A 495 19.63 -5.90 14.89
CA PHE A 495 20.69 -6.74 15.44
C PHE A 495 21.79 -5.89 16.08
N ARG A 496 22.28 -4.87 15.36
CA ARG A 496 23.32 -3.95 15.85
C ARG A 496 22.90 -3.25 17.15
N LEU A 497 21.67 -2.73 17.21
CA LEU A 497 21.14 -2.06 18.39
C LEU A 497 20.98 -3.04 19.57
N SER A 498 20.47 -4.24 19.33
CA SER A 498 20.36 -5.28 20.36
C SER A 498 21.72 -5.68 20.94
N SER A 499 22.75 -5.86 20.10
CA SER A 499 24.11 -6.16 20.58
C SER A 499 24.66 -5.03 21.45
N GLN A 500 24.47 -3.77 21.06
CA GLN A 500 24.90 -2.60 21.85
C GLN A 500 24.18 -2.52 23.20
N LEU A 501 22.88 -2.84 23.23
CA LEU A 501 22.11 -2.89 24.48
C LEU A 501 22.63 -3.98 25.41
N ILE A 502 22.87 -5.19 24.90
CA ILE A 502 23.41 -6.31 25.70
C ILE A 502 24.78 -5.95 26.29
N GLU A 503 25.67 -5.34 25.49
CA GLU A 503 26.98 -4.90 25.98
C GLU A 503 26.86 -3.84 27.07
N LYS A 504 25.99 -2.84 26.88
CA LYS A 504 25.73 -1.81 27.88
C LYS A 504 25.13 -2.38 29.16
N GLU A 505 24.21 -3.34 29.06
CA GLU A 505 23.63 -4.03 30.21
C GLU A 505 24.69 -4.83 30.99
N LYS A 506 25.61 -5.52 30.30
CA LYS A 506 26.72 -6.23 30.94
C LYS A 506 27.62 -5.28 31.74
N VAL A 507 28.04 -4.18 31.12
CA VAL A 507 28.87 -3.17 31.79
C VAL A 507 28.14 -2.57 32.99
N SER A 508 26.86 -2.24 32.83
CA SER A 508 26.04 -1.72 33.94
C SER A 508 25.88 -2.74 35.07
N HIS A 509 25.73 -4.02 34.75
CA HIS A 509 25.66 -5.09 35.74
C HIS A 509 26.97 -5.24 36.53
N GLU A 510 28.13 -5.22 35.84
CA GLU A 510 29.44 -5.27 36.49
C GLU A 510 29.68 -4.04 37.40
N LEU A 511 29.27 -2.84 36.96
CA LEU A 511 29.36 -1.63 37.77
C LEU A 511 28.45 -1.68 39.01
N ASN A 512 27.25 -2.27 38.90
CA ASN A 512 26.37 -2.47 40.06
C ASN A 512 26.97 -3.46 41.07
N ILE A 513 27.62 -4.52 40.61
CA ILE A 513 28.35 -5.44 41.50
C ILE A 513 29.49 -4.69 42.21
N ALA A 514 30.25 -3.87 41.48
CA ALA A 514 31.30 -3.05 42.07
C ALA A 514 30.76 -2.07 43.12
N ARG A 515 29.60 -1.44 42.85
CA ARG A 515 28.87 -0.60 43.82
C ARG A 515 28.53 -1.37 45.08
N ASP A 516 27.95 -2.56 44.96
CA ASP A 516 27.56 -3.35 46.12
C ASP A 516 28.76 -3.74 46.99
N ILE A 517 29.90 -4.05 46.36
CA ILE A 517 31.17 -4.30 47.06
C ILE A 517 31.65 -3.01 47.75
N GLN A 518 31.68 -1.88 47.05
CA GLN A 518 32.12 -0.60 47.59
C GLN A 518 31.27 -0.18 48.80
N MET A 519 29.95 -0.24 48.67
CA MET A 519 29.04 0.09 49.76
C MET A 519 29.28 -0.85 50.95
N LYS A 520 29.50 -2.16 50.72
CA LYS A 520 29.85 -3.13 51.78
C LYS A 520 31.15 -2.81 52.54
N LEU A 521 32.08 -2.09 51.92
CA LEU A 521 33.34 -1.67 52.56
C LEU A 521 33.17 -0.46 53.48
N LEU A 522 32.22 0.43 53.17
CA LEU A 522 31.80 1.49 54.08
C LEU A 522 31.08 0.85 55.29
N PRO A 523 31.03 1.49 56.46
CA PRO A 523 30.22 0.96 57.54
C PRO A 523 28.71 0.93 57.20
N HIS A 524 27.91 0.14 57.94
CA HIS A 524 26.48 -0.09 57.62
C HIS A 524 25.52 0.22 58.76
N LYS A 525 26.07 0.51 59.93
CA LYS A 525 25.29 0.68 61.15
C LYS A 525 25.78 1.90 61.88
N LYS A 526 24.82 2.64 62.43
CA LYS A 526 25.07 3.61 63.48
C LYS A 526 25.88 2.92 64.59
N LEU A 527 27.04 3.48 64.90
CA LEU A 527 27.86 3.02 66.01
C LEU A 527 27.37 3.74 67.27
N GLU A 528 26.97 2.98 68.29
CA GLU A 528 26.60 3.51 69.60
C GLU A 528 27.54 2.91 70.64
N GLY A 529 28.14 3.78 71.44
CA GLY A 529 29.03 3.41 72.53
C GLY A 529 28.61 4.08 73.83
N LYS A 530 29.36 3.81 74.90
CA LYS A 530 29.09 4.43 76.21
C LYS A 530 29.41 5.93 76.13
N GLY A 531 28.37 6.76 76.02
CA GLY A 531 28.49 8.22 75.99
C GLY A 531 28.74 8.84 74.61
N PHE A 532 28.63 8.08 73.51
CA PHE A 532 28.76 8.63 72.16
C PHE A 532 27.95 7.87 71.11
N SER A 533 27.64 8.53 70.00
CA SER A 533 27.13 7.88 68.80
C SER A 533 27.69 8.46 67.50
N VAL A 534 27.81 7.60 66.48
CA VAL A 534 28.34 7.95 65.15
C VAL A 534 27.42 7.39 64.10
N ASP A 535 27.05 8.20 63.12
CA ASP A 535 26.25 7.76 61.98
C ASP A 535 26.67 8.53 60.73
N PHE A 536 26.34 7.99 59.56
CA PHE A 536 26.62 8.65 58.30
C PHE A 536 25.68 8.19 57.19
N ARG A 537 25.74 8.93 56.10
CA ARG A 537 25.09 8.59 54.85
C ARG A 537 25.98 9.00 53.69
N CYS A 538 26.24 8.04 52.81
CA CYS A 538 26.97 8.23 51.57
C CYS A 538 26.06 7.83 50.40
N ILE A 539 25.90 8.70 49.41
CA ILE A 539 25.13 8.46 48.18
C ILE A 539 26.02 8.79 46.98
N PRO A 540 26.48 7.77 46.24
CA PRO A 540 27.24 8.00 45.02
C PRO A 540 26.38 8.67 43.92
N ALA A 541 26.96 9.62 43.17
CA ALA A 541 26.32 10.27 42.01
C ALA A 541 26.26 9.35 40.78
N LYS A 542 27.21 8.43 40.65
CA LYS A 542 27.24 7.40 39.59
C LYS A 542 27.00 6.01 40.18
N GLU A 543 27.23 4.97 39.38
CA GLU A 543 27.18 3.59 39.85
C GLU A 543 28.16 3.39 41.02
N VAL A 544 29.40 3.88 40.93
CA VAL A 544 30.42 3.87 41.99
C VAL A 544 30.94 5.29 42.29
N GLY A 545 31.37 5.53 43.53
CA GLY A 545 31.77 6.85 44.03
C GLY A 545 33.25 7.00 44.39
N GLY A 546 33.71 8.23 44.64
CA GLY A 546 35.02 8.59 45.20
C GLY A 546 35.01 8.82 46.71
N ASP A 547 33.84 9.10 47.30
CA ASP A 547 33.71 9.39 48.74
C ASP A 547 34.09 8.18 49.62
N TYR A 548 34.85 8.45 50.68
CA TYR A 548 35.17 7.50 51.75
C TYR A 548 34.70 8.04 53.10
N VAL A 549 34.01 7.20 53.86
CA VAL A 549 33.68 7.46 55.26
C VAL A 549 33.86 6.19 56.06
N ASP A 550 34.44 6.30 57.25
CA ASP A 550 34.70 5.14 58.11
C ASP A 550 34.79 5.55 59.58
N TYR A 551 34.63 4.56 60.43
CA TYR A 551 35.04 4.63 61.83
C TYR A 551 35.94 3.43 62.12
N ILE A 552 37.07 3.68 62.78
CA ILE A 552 38.16 2.71 62.93
C ILE A 552 38.43 2.51 64.42
N ASP A 553 38.52 1.27 64.87
CA ASP A 553 38.98 0.96 66.22
C ASP A 553 40.51 1.09 66.26
N ILE A 554 41.02 2.14 66.93
CA ILE A 554 42.46 2.35 67.11
C ILE A 554 42.96 1.53 68.31
N ASP A 555 42.23 1.64 69.42
CA ASP A 555 42.35 0.81 70.61
C ASP A 555 41.00 0.78 71.39
N GLU A 556 41.04 0.40 72.67
CA GLU A 556 39.85 0.31 73.54
C GLU A 556 39.19 1.68 73.83
N LYS A 557 39.97 2.76 73.85
CA LYS A 557 39.55 4.12 74.26
C LYS A 557 39.51 5.12 73.11
N HIS A 558 40.18 4.80 71.99
CA HIS A 558 40.34 5.70 70.86
C HIS A 558 39.65 5.16 69.61
N LYS A 559 38.88 6.02 68.96
CA LYS A 559 38.22 5.74 67.67
C LYS A 559 38.71 6.69 66.60
N GLY A 560 39.08 6.16 65.45
CA GLY A 560 39.33 6.94 64.24
C GLY A 560 38.02 7.30 63.56
N LEU A 561 37.87 8.54 63.12
CA LEU A 561 36.80 9.01 62.25
C LEU A 561 37.42 9.56 60.99
N ILE A 562 36.88 9.18 59.83
CA ILE A 562 37.36 9.68 58.55
C ILE A 562 36.21 10.06 57.64
N ILE A 563 36.40 11.16 56.93
CA ILE A 563 35.70 11.48 55.70
C ILE A 563 36.72 11.93 54.66
N ALA A 564 36.56 11.50 53.42
CA ALA A 564 37.44 11.88 52.34
C ALA A 564 36.69 11.87 51.01
N ASP A 565 37.19 12.65 50.05
CA ASP A 565 36.73 12.66 48.67
C ASP A 565 37.92 12.60 47.70
N VAL A 566 37.82 11.73 46.71
CA VAL A 566 38.83 11.48 45.69
C VAL A 566 38.49 12.27 44.44
N SER A 567 39.43 13.09 43.98
CA SER A 567 39.25 13.87 42.75
C SER A 567 38.92 12.97 41.54
N GLY A 568 37.87 13.32 40.80
CA GLY A 568 37.38 12.52 39.67
C GLY A 568 36.09 11.76 40.01
N LYS A 569 35.58 10.93 39.08
CA LYS A 569 34.30 10.21 39.25
C LYS A 569 34.33 8.84 38.62
N GLY A 570 33.48 7.93 39.10
CA GLY A 570 33.32 6.59 38.55
C GLY A 570 34.46 5.65 38.94
N VAL A 571 34.79 4.70 38.06
CA VAL A 571 35.67 3.56 38.40
C VAL A 571 37.05 3.98 38.93
N PRO A 572 37.79 4.92 38.32
CA PRO A 572 39.12 5.30 38.83
C PRO A 572 39.09 5.86 40.27
N ALA A 573 38.15 6.77 40.55
CA ALA A 573 37.99 7.35 41.89
C ALA A 573 37.61 6.27 42.93
N SER A 574 36.73 5.33 42.57
CA SER A 574 36.33 4.24 43.46
C SER A 574 37.47 3.28 43.83
N LEU A 575 38.41 3.02 42.92
CA LEU A 575 39.57 2.16 43.18
C LEU A 575 40.55 2.84 44.15
N LEU A 576 40.78 4.14 43.95
CA LEU A 576 41.61 4.94 44.85
C LEU A 576 41.00 5.10 46.23
N MET A 577 39.67 5.24 46.31
CA MET A 577 38.91 5.22 47.57
C MET A 577 39.19 3.94 48.35
N VAL A 578 39.11 2.77 47.70
CA VAL A 578 39.40 1.45 48.32
C VAL A 578 40.85 1.34 48.77
N MET A 579 41.79 1.85 47.97
CA MET A 579 43.21 1.91 48.32
C MET A 579 43.44 2.79 49.56
N LEU A 580 42.91 4.01 49.58
CA LEU A 580 42.98 4.95 50.70
C LEU A 580 42.44 4.31 51.98
N ARG A 581 41.25 3.71 51.91
CA ARG A 581 40.67 2.96 53.03
C ARG A 581 41.62 1.89 53.56
N THR A 582 42.23 1.13 52.67
CA THR A 582 43.15 0.03 53.04
C THR A 582 44.39 0.57 53.73
N LEU A 583 45.00 1.63 53.19
CA LEU A 583 46.19 2.28 53.77
C LEU A 583 45.89 2.87 55.14
N ILE A 584 44.82 3.65 55.27
CA ILE A 584 44.46 4.32 56.52
C ILE A 584 44.15 3.30 57.60
N ARG A 585 43.33 2.28 57.33
CA ARG A 585 43.04 1.23 58.33
C ARG A 585 44.30 0.45 58.74
N SER A 586 45.25 0.25 57.82
CA SER A 586 46.52 -0.42 58.13
C SER A 586 47.45 0.42 59.00
N ILE A 587 47.47 1.74 58.80
CA ILE A 587 48.39 2.66 59.50
C ILE A 587 47.79 3.13 60.83
N ALA A 588 46.48 3.33 60.89
CA ALA A 588 45.77 3.87 62.05
C ALA A 588 45.83 2.96 63.28
N TYR A 589 46.08 1.65 63.10
CA TYR A 589 46.11 0.72 64.22
C TYR A 589 47.21 1.09 65.24
N ARG A 590 46.81 1.42 66.47
CA ARG A 590 47.67 1.92 67.57
C ARG A 590 48.45 3.21 67.27
N GLU A 591 48.06 3.97 66.25
CA GLU A 591 48.60 5.30 65.98
C GLU A 591 47.60 6.36 66.45
N LEU A 592 48.00 7.16 67.44
CA LEU A 592 47.12 8.17 68.05
C LEU A 592 47.27 9.55 67.40
N SER A 593 48.30 9.79 66.59
CA SER A 593 48.53 11.06 65.91
C SER A 593 47.91 11.08 64.51
N PRO A 594 46.85 11.88 64.26
CA PRO A 594 46.27 12.01 62.93
C PRO A 594 47.26 12.48 61.86
N SER A 595 48.16 13.41 62.20
CA SER A 595 49.17 13.90 61.26
C SER A 595 50.17 12.81 60.86
N SER A 596 50.65 12.00 61.81
CA SER A 596 51.50 10.82 61.53
C SER A 596 50.83 9.83 60.56
N VAL A 597 49.52 9.60 60.70
CA VAL A 597 48.77 8.77 59.75
C VAL A 597 48.76 9.42 58.37
N MET A 598 48.45 10.72 58.27
CA MET A 598 48.38 11.42 56.99
C MET A 598 49.74 11.51 56.27
N ASP A 599 50.83 11.75 56.99
CA ASP A 599 52.20 11.75 56.45
C ASP A 599 52.53 10.42 55.75
N LYS A 600 52.25 9.30 56.44
CA LYS A 600 52.50 7.94 55.93
C LYS A 600 51.59 7.64 54.74
N VAL A 601 50.32 8.02 54.80
CA VAL A 601 49.36 7.82 53.70
C VAL A 601 49.79 8.61 52.46
N ASN A 602 50.16 9.89 52.62
CA ASN A 602 50.63 10.73 51.52
C ASN A 602 51.88 10.12 50.86
N THR A 603 52.84 9.67 51.67
CA THR A 603 54.07 9.02 51.18
C THR A 603 53.76 7.77 50.34
N LEU A 604 52.83 6.93 50.80
CA LEU A 604 52.49 5.68 50.10
C LEU A 604 51.68 5.95 48.82
N ILE A 605 50.70 6.86 48.88
CA ILE A 605 49.84 7.17 47.74
C ILE A 605 50.64 7.81 46.60
N MET A 606 51.58 8.71 46.90
CA MET A 606 52.42 9.39 45.90
C MET A 606 53.22 8.44 45.00
N GLY A 607 53.53 7.22 45.48
CA GLY A 607 54.20 6.21 44.68
C GLY A 607 53.32 5.54 43.62
N ASP A 608 51.99 5.56 43.82
CA ASP A 608 51.03 4.76 43.05
C ASP A 608 50.09 5.59 42.16
N ILE A 609 50.03 6.92 42.35
CA ILE A 609 49.11 7.81 41.60
C ILE A 609 49.83 8.77 40.65
N ASP A 610 49.18 9.13 39.54
CA ASP A 610 49.63 10.22 38.66
C ASP A 610 49.45 11.57 39.35
N THR A 611 50.35 12.53 39.10
CA THR A 611 50.41 13.92 39.62
C THR A 611 49.14 14.76 39.46
N ARG A 612 48.11 14.24 38.77
CA ARG A 612 46.82 14.90 38.51
C ARG A 612 45.69 14.44 39.42
N VAL A 613 45.93 13.44 40.25
CA VAL A 613 44.92 12.92 41.17
C VAL A 613 45.27 13.35 42.59
N PHE A 614 44.29 13.82 43.34
CA PHE A 614 44.45 14.18 44.74
C PHE A 614 43.22 13.75 45.53
N VAL A 615 43.38 13.70 46.85
CA VAL A 615 42.32 13.29 47.77
C VAL A 615 42.22 14.29 48.91
N THR A 616 41.02 14.81 49.15
CA THR A 616 40.75 15.60 50.34
C THR A 616 40.44 14.65 51.49
N VAL A 617 41.04 14.83 52.67
CA VAL A 617 40.83 13.94 53.83
C VAL A 617 40.69 14.73 55.12
N PHE A 618 39.63 14.47 55.88
CA PHE A 618 39.59 14.80 57.31
C PHE A 618 39.71 13.50 58.10
N TYR A 619 40.73 13.41 58.96
CA TYR A 619 40.94 12.27 59.85
C TYR A 619 41.07 12.73 61.30
N ALA A 620 40.31 12.09 62.19
CA ALA A 620 40.34 12.41 63.62
C ALA A 620 40.46 11.15 64.48
N VAL A 621 41.20 11.27 65.57
CA VAL A 621 41.29 10.30 66.66
C VAL A 621 40.51 10.85 67.85
N VAL A 622 39.44 10.17 68.22
CA VAL A 622 38.53 10.56 69.30
C VAL A 622 38.79 9.70 70.52
N ASP A 623 39.18 10.34 71.63
CA ASP A 623 39.15 9.77 72.97
C ASP A 623 37.69 9.76 73.44
N VAL A 624 37.09 8.57 73.52
CA VAL A 624 35.66 8.43 73.85
C VAL A 624 35.37 8.60 75.35
N GLU A 625 36.38 8.54 76.21
CA GLU A 625 36.23 8.74 77.66
C GLU A 625 36.32 10.23 78.02
N ASN A 626 37.29 10.94 77.45
CA ASN A 626 37.54 12.34 77.76
C ASN A 626 36.85 13.32 76.78
N HIS A 627 36.26 12.79 75.71
CA HIS A 627 35.63 13.55 74.62
C HIS A 627 36.58 14.55 73.96
N ILE A 628 37.84 14.15 73.78
CA ILE A 628 38.88 14.93 73.10
C ILE A 628 39.02 14.39 71.69
N VAL A 629 38.90 15.27 70.70
CA VAL A 629 39.08 14.97 69.29
C VAL A 629 40.42 15.57 68.86
N ARG A 630 41.40 14.74 68.55
CA ARG A 630 42.61 15.15 67.83
C ARG A 630 42.35 14.96 66.35
N TYR A 631 42.64 15.93 65.51
CA TYR A 631 42.31 15.85 64.09
C TYR A 631 43.38 16.45 63.19
N CYS A 632 43.41 15.97 61.95
CA CYS A 632 44.16 16.54 60.84
C CYS A 632 43.18 16.68 59.67
N ASN A 633 43.27 17.81 58.95
CA ASN A 633 42.45 18.07 57.79
C ASN A 633 43.33 18.42 56.59
N ALA A 634 43.53 17.42 55.72
CA ALA A 634 44.26 17.49 54.46
C ALA A 634 43.36 18.03 53.33
N GLY A 635 43.01 19.30 53.43
CA GLY A 635 42.28 20.04 52.39
C GLY A 635 40.80 19.66 52.20
N HIS A 636 40.18 18.99 53.18
CA HIS A 636 38.76 18.65 53.17
C HIS A 636 37.89 19.77 53.77
N ASN A 637 36.58 19.70 53.51
CA ASN A 637 35.60 20.61 54.11
C ASN A 637 35.69 20.59 55.64
N TYR A 638 35.63 21.78 56.26
CA TYR A 638 35.77 21.93 57.69
C TYR A 638 34.57 21.33 58.45
N PRO A 639 34.80 20.40 59.39
CA PRO A 639 33.73 19.93 60.26
C PRO A 639 33.14 21.02 61.13
N ILE A 640 31.86 20.88 61.45
CA ILE A 640 31.06 21.90 62.16
C ILE A 640 30.58 21.35 63.49
N ILE A 641 30.92 22.03 64.58
CA ILE A 641 30.45 21.69 65.93
C ILE A 641 29.15 22.45 66.22
N VAL A 642 28.12 21.69 66.59
CA VAL A 642 26.81 22.19 67.00
C VAL A 642 26.58 21.88 68.48
N ARG A 643 26.25 22.92 69.24
CA ARG A 643 25.85 22.85 70.66
C ARG A 643 24.54 23.58 70.84
N ASN A 644 23.56 22.96 71.48
CA ASN A 644 22.26 23.59 71.77
C ASN A 644 21.64 24.27 70.52
N ASN A 645 21.64 23.57 69.38
CA ASN A 645 21.13 24.08 68.10
C ASN A 645 21.84 25.35 67.56
N LYS A 646 23.06 25.62 68.01
CA LYS A 646 23.91 26.72 67.52
C LYS A 646 25.24 26.17 67.04
N ILE A 647 25.75 26.77 65.98
CA ILE A 647 27.12 26.49 65.51
C ILE A 647 28.07 27.18 66.50
N VAL A 648 29.01 26.42 67.03
CA VAL A 648 29.99 26.89 68.00
C VAL A 648 31.34 27.12 67.35
N GLU A 649 31.74 26.21 66.45
CA GLU A 649 33.08 26.18 65.91
C GLU A 649 33.11 25.43 64.56
N GLU A 650 33.91 25.93 63.63
CA GLU A 650 34.35 25.19 62.43
C GLU A 650 35.81 24.81 62.63
N LEU A 651 36.15 23.54 62.40
CA LEU A 651 37.49 23.01 62.64
C LEU A 651 38.43 23.32 61.48
N HIS A 652 38.94 24.56 61.45
CA HIS A 652 39.84 25.04 60.41
C HIS A 652 41.28 24.53 60.57
N THR A 653 41.86 24.09 59.46
CA THR A 653 43.31 23.85 59.31
C THR A 653 43.77 24.41 57.95
N ASN A 654 45.10 24.49 57.76
CA ASN A 654 45.73 25.01 56.55
C ASN A 654 46.61 23.96 55.83
N ASP A 655 46.25 22.68 55.84
CA ASP A 655 47.01 21.66 55.11
C ASP A 655 46.56 21.48 53.66
N VAL A 656 47.47 20.96 52.85
CA VAL A 656 47.24 20.61 51.44
C VAL A 656 46.50 19.28 51.33
N VAL A 657 46.00 18.98 50.13
CA VAL A 657 45.36 17.68 49.83
C VAL A 657 46.39 16.56 49.72
N VAL A 658 45.97 15.34 50.05
CA VAL A 658 46.80 14.13 49.94
C VAL A 658 47.09 13.82 48.47
N GLY A 659 48.34 13.46 48.18
CA GLY A 659 48.78 13.08 46.83
C GLY A 659 49.23 14.24 45.94
N PHE A 660 49.39 15.45 46.50
CA PHE A 660 49.78 16.63 45.72
C PHE A 660 51.26 17.00 45.84
N PHE A 661 51.81 16.99 47.05
CA PHE A 661 53.22 17.30 47.31
C PHE A 661 53.93 16.12 47.98
N ASP A 662 55.11 15.78 47.48
CA ASP A 662 55.99 14.79 48.08
C ASP A 662 56.63 15.35 49.36
N ASN A 663 56.87 14.48 50.36
CA ASN A 663 57.47 14.81 51.66
C ASN A 663 56.80 15.98 52.42
N TYR A 664 55.48 16.17 52.27
CA TYR A 664 54.72 17.13 53.06
C TYR A 664 54.44 16.61 54.47
N SER A 665 54.57 17.47 55.48
CA SER A 665 54.23 17.16 56.88
C SER A 665 52.90 17.82 57.27
N TYR A 666 51.94 17.02 57.67
CA TYR A 666 50.60 17.44 58.06
C TYR A 666 50.56 17.94 59.50
N HIS A 667 49.62 18.84 59.79
CA HIS A 667 49.41 19.37 61.13
C HIS A 667 48.22 18.69 61.80
N GLU A 668 48.30 18.57 63.12
CA GLU A 668 47.17 18.14 63.94
C GLU A 668 46.78 19.23 64.93
N ASP A 669 45.49 19.28 65.25
CA ASP A 669 44.93 20.15 66.28
C ASP A 669 43.96 19.35 67.17
N MET A 670 43.48 19.94 68.25
CA MET A 670 42.60 19.29 69.22
C MET A 670 41.42 20.17 69.64
N VAL A 671 40.26 19.52 69.78
CA VAL A 671 39.05 20.15 70.34
C VAL A 671 38.43 19.24 71.39
N LYS A 672 37.84 19.84 72.43
CA LYS A 672 37.12 19.12 73.47
C LYS A 672 35.62 19.29 73.28
N LEU A 673 34.91 18.18 73.06
CA LEU A 673 33.46 18.14 72.95
C LEU A 673 32.82 18.06 74.35
N GLN A 674 31.69 18.73 74.50
CA GLN A 674 30.85 18.66 75.68
C GLN A 674 29.70 17.68 75.47
N LYS A 675 29.09 17.21 76.56
CA LYS A 675 27.88 16.39 76.50
C LYS A 675 26.78 17.10 75.71
N GLY A 676 26.19 16.39 74.76
CA GLY A 676 25.18 16.93 73.84
C GLY A 676 25.75 17.58 72.58
N ASP A 677 27.07 17.80 72.47
CA ASP A 677 27.67 18.35 71.26
C ASP A 677 27.61 17.36 70.09
N MET A 678 27.43 17.89 68.89
CA MET A 678 27.50 17.15 67.62
C MET A 678 28.55 17.76 66.71
N MET A 679 29.50 16.96 66.24
CA MET A 679 30.45 17.33 65.18
C MET A 679 29.96 16.73 63.86
N PHE A 680 29.57 17.58 62.92
CA PHE A 680 29.15 17.18 61.57
C PHE A 680 30.32 17.24 60.60
N LEU A 681 30.44 16.21 59.77
CA LEU A 681 31.39 16.11 58.66
C LEU A 681 30.59 15.95 57.36
N TYR A 682 31.07 16.52 56.26
CA TYR A 682 30.35 16.48 54.98
C TYR A 682 31.31 16.69 53.80
N THR A 683 30.94 16.16 52.63
CA THR A 683 31.66 16.40 51.37
C THR A 683 31.08 17.61 50.61
N ASP A 684 31.88 18.15 49.70
CA ASP A 684 31.53 19.33 48.91
C ASP A 684 30.28 19.12 48.03
N GLY A 685 29.99 17.89 47.60
CA GLY A 685 28.80 17.54 46.84
C GLY A 685 27.50 18.04 47.47
N LEU A 686 27.44 18.17 48.80
CA LEU A 686 26.28 18.75 49.51
C LEU A 686 26.15 20.26 49.32
N VAL A 687 27.25 21.00 49.42
CA VAL A 687 27.24 22.48 49.32
C VAL A 687 27.31 22.96 47.87
N GLU A 688 27.94 22.19 46.99
CA GLU A 688 28.08 22.49 45.56
C GLU A 688 26.86 22.06 44.73
N ALA A 689 25.92 21.31 45.31
CA ALA A 689 24.69 20.90 44.66
C ALA A 689 23.99 22.07 43.93
N MET A 690 23.84 21.95 42.60
CA MET A 690 23.31 23.03 41.76
C MET A 690 21.83 22.84 41.43
N ASN A 691 21.07 23.94 41.43
CA ASN A 691 19.72 23.96 40.89
C ASN A 691 19.68 24.25 39.38
N GLU A 692 18.50 24.18 38.78
CA GLU A 692 18.26 24.47 37.34
C GLU A 692 18.78 25.84 36.86
N LYS A 693 19.01 26.79 37.79
CA LYS A 693 19.54 28.14 37.49
C LYS A 693 21.06 28.24 37.67
N GLY A 694 21.76 27.13 37.94
CA GLY A 694 23.20 27.10 38.21
C GLY A 694 23.60 27.71 39.56
N LYS A 695 22.66 27.88 40.50
CA LYS A 695 22.98 28.37 41.85
C LYS A 695 23.30 27.20 42.78
N ILE A 696 24.41 27.28 43.49
CA ILE A 696 24.84 26.30 44.50
C ILE A 696 23.96 26.33 45.76
N PHE A 697 23.87 25.18 46.44
CA PHE A 697 23.14 25.03 47.70
C PHE A 697 23.77 25.84 48.82
N GLY A 698 25.10 25.85 48.90
CA GLY A 698 25.91 26.67 49.80
C GLY A 698 25.96 26.19 51.25
N SER A 699 27.05 26.56 51.92
CA SER A 699 27.31 26.24 53.34
C SER A 699 26.23 26.81 54.27
N ASP A 700 25.79 28.05 54.05
CA ASP A 700 24.77 28.70 54.91
C ASP A 700 23.50 27.86 55.07
N ARG A 701 23.00 27.29 53.96
CA ARG A 701 21.80 26.45 53.99
C ARG A 701 22.06 25.16 54.75
N LEU A 702 23.19 24.52 54.52
CA LEU A 702 23.56 23.28 55.20
C LEU A 702 23.69 23.49 56.72
N GLN A 703 24.35 24.59 57.11
CA GLN A 703 24.50 25.02 58.50
C GLN A 703 23.15 25.24 59.20
N GLU A 704 22.19 25.88 58.54
CA GLU A 704 20.82 26.02 59.06
C GLU A 704 20.11 24.68 59.27
N MET A 705 20.52 23.63 58.53
CA MET A 705 19.98 22.28 58.73
C MET A 705 20.60 21.57 59.92
N PHE A 706 21.92 21.68 60.11
CA PHE A 706 22.62 21.10 61.25
C PHE A 706 22.15 21.67 62.60
N LYS A 707 21.68 22.92 62.61
CA LYS A 707 21.06 23.54 63.80
C LYS A 707 19.73 22.91 64.21
N LYS A 708 19.08 22.11 63.34
CA LYS A 708 17.78 21.53 63.66
C LYS A 708 17.95 20.14 64.29
N ASN A 709 17.41 19.99 65.50
CA ASN A 709 17.29 18.68 66.14
C ASN A 709 16.20 17.84 65.44
N HIS A 710 16.58 17.12 64.38
CA HIS A 710 15.71 16.19 63.65
C HIS A 710 16.11 14.74 63.95
N LYS A 711 15.12 13.89 64.31
CA LYS A 711 15.30 12.46 64.58
C LYS A 711 15.95 11.69 63.42
N ASN A 712 15.83 12.18 62.20
CA ASN A 712 16.48 11.64 61.01
C ASN A 712 17.07 12.78 60.18
N ILE A 713 18.20 13.29 60.66
CA ILE A 713 18.87 14.47 60.09
C ILE A 713 19.29 14.25 58.63
N PHE A 714 19.71 13.03 58.26
CA PHE A 714 20.15 12.74 56.90
C PHE A 714 18.99 12.76 55.89
N ASP A 715 17.84 12.15 56.19
CA ASP A 715 16.67 12.23 55.30
C ASP A 715 16.18 13.68 55.16
N PHE A 716 16.27 14.45 56.24
CA PHE A 716 15.94 15.87 56.20
C PHE A 716 16.89 16.65 55.27
N ILE A 717 18.21 16.46 55.38
CA ILE A 717 19.24 17.04 54.50
C ILE A 717 18.97 16.69 53.05
N LEU A 718 18.85 15.41 52.73
CA LEU A 718 18.63 14.94 51.37
C LEU A 718 17.35 15.48 50.75
N LYS A 719 16.25 15.53 51.53
CA LYS A 719 14.99 16.12 51.08
C LYS A 719 15.16 17.58 50.69
N LYS A 720 15.88 18.39 51.48
CA LYS A 720 16.10 19.81 51.15
C LYS A 720 17.03 20.02 49.96
N VAL A 721 18.06 19.20 49.83
CA VAL A 721 18.93 19.24 48.65
C VAL A 721 18.13 18.89 47.38
N ARG A 722 17.30 17.83 47.42
CA ARG A 722 16.41 17.46 46.30
C ARG A 722 15.38 18.54 45.99
N GLU A 723 14.73 19.12 47.01
CA GLU A 723 13.78 20.24 46.83
C GLU A 723 14.45 21.46 46.18
N PHE A 724 15.70 21.74 46.54
CA PHE A 724 16.47 22.83 45.94
C PHE A 724 16.86 22.55 44.48
N LYS A 725 17.31 21.32 44.19
CA LYS A 725 17.71 20.89 42.85
C LYS A 725 16.54 20.67 41.88
N LYS A 726 15.39 20.24 42.40
CA LYS A 726 14.25 19.67 41.65
C LYS A 726 14.62 18.45 40.80
N SER A 727 15.57 17.65 41.26
CA SER A 727 15.97 16.39 40.62
C SER A 727 16.23 15.33 41.69
N GLU A 728 16.04 14.06 41.32
CA GLU A 728 16.44 12.90 42.13
C GLU A 728 17.93 12.54 41.93
N SER A 729 18.58 13.03 40.87
CA SER A 729 19.99 12.78 40.58
C SER A 729 20.92 13.82 41.22
N PHE A 730 22.09 13.37 41.65
CA PHE A 730 23.16 14.22 42.17
C PHE A 730 24.29 14.37 41.14
N ASP A 731 24.96 15.53 41.16
CA ASP A 731 26.05 15.82 40.21
C ASP A 731 27.37 15.27 40.74
N ASP A 732 27.50 15.19 42.06
CA ASP A 732 28.60 14.59 42.81
C ASP A 732 28.12 13.69 43.94
N ASP A 733 29.05 12.91 44.48
CA ASP A 733 28.80 12.07 45.64
C ASP A 733 28.39 12.93 46.84
N LEU A 734 27.40 12.44 47.59
CA LEU A 734 26.92 13.12 48.78
C LEU A 734 27.23 12.29 50.01
N THR A 735 28.17 12.77 50.82
CA THR A 735 28.47 12.17 52.11
C THR A 735 28.31 13.15 53.25
N VAL A 736 27.61 12.71 54.29
CA VAL A 736 27.47 13.41 55.56
C VAL A 736 27.61 12.42 56.71
N ALA A 737 28.34 12.80 57.73
CA ALA A 737 28.53 12.04 58.95
C ALA A 737 28.35 12.94 60.18
N TYR A 738 28.08 12.34 61.33
CA TYR A 738 28.21 13.04 62.60
C TYR A 738 28.83 12.15 63.67
N TYR A 739 29.53 12.78 64.60
CA TYR A 739 29.88 12.23 65.92
C TYR A 739 29.14 13.04 66.98
N LYS A 740 28.43 12.37 67.88
CA LYS A 740 27.68 12.98 68.98
C LYS A 740 28.18 12.48 70.31
N VAL A 741 28.40 13.40 71.26
CA VAL A 741 28.55 13.04 72.68
C VAL A 741 27.17 12.94 73.30
N GLU A 742 26.82 11.77 73.82
CA GLU A 742 25.51 11.55 74.45
C GLU A 742 25.43 12.22 75.83
N GLU A 743 24.20 12.54 76.26
CA GLU A 743 23.92 13.26 77.51
C GLU A 743 24.29 12.46 78.78
#